data_AF-A0A9P6SQ40-F1
#
_entry.id   AF-A0A9P6SQ40-F1
#
_cell.length_a   1.000
_cell.length_b   1.000
_cell.length_c   1.000
_cell.angle_alpha   90.00
_cell.angle_beta   90.00
_cell.angle_gamma   90.00
#
_symmetry.space_group_name_H-M   'P 1'
#
loop_
_entity.id
_entity.type
_entity.pdbx_description
1 polymer ?
#
loop_
_entity_poly.entity_id
_entity_poly.type
_entity_poly.pdbx_seq_one_letter_code
_entity_poly.pdbx_strand_id
1 'polypeptide(L)'
;MPFESEYKLEDVPATVVASDKIDATFRSSSIDLISSALGGKVLSCSDEWFAEASNLLTPTPPVRQPGKMVYSGAWYDGWETRRHNTAPFDYVVIRLGVASGTVEGIEVDTAFFSGNHAPAISVEGVFSSSDEEVVGWKGEKGNWEPILGIQECGPSQRFGWKLAVPTKKAFTHVRLNMYPDGGIARFRLFGRAVPVFPEDKVAIFDLAAAQNGGVAVSCSDQHFGVISNLILPGRGKDMGDGWETSRSRGKDHVDWAIIRLGAPGTIENLLVDTAFFRGNFPQKAKVEAIDWHGEGEPGALAAGWKVIVEPSKCDPDKEHDFISGDLSGGFGDEEVVKKPRILPDDLPRSLDDRRSFPSHYAAETEMYDAWQGQSQFLTTPVPAKPLQFNNLSLDDNGYDDEDLTTQKIGDSDTRLMEMLAAQAAHRDGSASEDEEAVAANEKLSEEEKRTVLQKALNMAASNGDVDRIQRILGGKAKQFVDIDAPDEEGTAPLIYASCFGHEAVVAALLDAGANVDKQDRNQWSALMWAMTNRHKGIAKALLDHGASPEVKSSSGRTAFDFVAPDSEISGYLHDSGYHIGTAGVTDDFYNPGFSQDRFEEEMAENEQRRRMMMESARDLEVDLGAVGLEDEPESPGELEEEPQEFDWSRCLHDQMFVFQESELGRILDIIITNMTPQRSPSQKPVPANILFLSARYAHYHASRDLLAKLLISAMDKINDVVESHQWDMTILAFWASNATLLLHYLKKDLGLSQSTSEFQAQLAELINEIFILIIRDAERRMDKVLDSALLDHETIPGFEDITFQNEWKLFKRKNQVKEEPAEKRFRPPSPKQRAKPSPRNVTSLLSSTLFVLDLYDIHSVITSQILAQLLYWLGAELFNRIMSNRKYLARTKAMQIRMNISSLEDWARSNNREPEHYESGSMTSTGETTIDSARRHLAPLIQLLQWLQCFSSLGIDDLEALIGTLQQLTRLTYPQLIHAVKHYRPEVGEKGLPKSAMKYLLYQQREVQARKERNRSGKRNSSAPTTPVKHNGNGAPGTPDSNGKPIVPNTLKPLPPDELPDEDDDAPEHLLLDPALMLPFSLPTSTDMLVSYGAGFGGVNRERERKYIPTVPPEFLAKLDMSGGRAQSTYEERDWENEDI
;
A
#
# COMPACT_ATOMS: atom_id res chain seq x y z
N MET A 1 54.47 5.04 -32.41
CA MET A 1 54.58 3.57 -32.53
C MET A 1 53.21 2.99 -32.20
N PRO A 2 52.75 2.00 -32.97
CA PRO A 2 51.33 1.65 -33.08
C PRO A 2 50.86 0.89 -31.84
N PHE A 3 49.68 1.25 -31.32
CA PHE A 3 48.89 0.40 -30.44
C PHE A 3 48.20 -0.65 -31.33
N GLU A 4 48.97 -1.65 -31.76
CA GLU A 4 48.44 -2.88 -32.35
C GLU A 4 48.74 -4.03 -31.36
N SER A 5 47.81 -4.22 -30.44
CA SER A 5 47.44 -5.56 -30.00
C SER A 5 45.92 -5.61 -30.02
N GLU A 6 45.35 -5.70 -31.23
CA GLU A 6 43.94 -6.03 -31.41
C GLU A 6 43.65 -7.27 -30.55
N TYR A 7 42.72 -7.13 -29.63
CA TYR A 7 42.13 -8.23 -28.87
C TYR A 7 41.39 -9.16 -29.84
N LYS A 8 42.12 -10.08 -30.48
CA LYS A 8 41.53 -11.06 -31.41
C LYS A 8 41.01 -12.26 -30.62
N LEU A 9 39.70 -12.34 -30.49
CA LEU A 9 38.98 -13.52 -30.04
C LEU A 9 39.12 -14.64 -31.08
N GLU A 10 39.37 -15.87 -30.63
CA GLU A 10 39.36 -17.04 -31.50
C GLU A 10 37.91 -17.44 -31.79
N ASP A 11 37.63 -17.81 -33.04
CA ASP A 11 36.30 -18.24 -33.44
C ASP A 11 36.08 -19.70 -33.02
N VAL A 12 35.12 -19.91 -32.11
CA VAL A 12 34.77 -21.23 -31.56
C VAL A 12 33.58 -21.78 -32.34
N PRO A 13 33.64 -23.01 -32.89
CA PRO A 13 32.56 -23.56 -33.71
C PRO A 13 31.30 -23.79 -32.87
N ALA A 14 30.29 -22.95 -33.09
CA ALA A 14 28.97 -23.03 -32.48
C ALA A 14 27.87 -23.05 -33.55
N THR A 15 26.77 -23.75 -33.26
CA THR A 15 25.60 -23.84 -34.13
C THR A 15 24.49 -22.97 -33.55
N VAL A 16 23.90 -22.11 -34.38
CA VAL A 16 22.76 -21.28 -33.97
C VAL A 16 21.53 -22.16 -33.78
N VAL A 17 20.84 -21.97 -32.66
CA VAL A 17 19.59 -22.64 -32.29
C VAL A 17 18.45 -21.66 -32.52
N ALA A 18 17.39 -22.10 -33.22
CA ALA A 18 16.20 -21.28 -33.41
C ALA A 18 15.51 -21.01 -32.07
N SER A 19 14.95 -19.80 -31.90
CA SER A 19 14.42 -19.31 -30.61
C SER A 19 13.35 -20.21 -29.99
N ASP A 20 12.51 -20.86 -30.80
CA ASP A 20 11.48 -21.82 -30.41
C ASP A 20 12.03 -23.16 -29.90
N LYS A 21 13.30 -23.46 -30.21
CA LYS A 21 13.95 -24.74 -29.87
C LYS A 21 15.00 -24.63 -28.76
N ILE A 22 15.28 -23.42 -28.26
CA ILE A 22 16.31 -23.21 -27.23
C ILE A 22 15.98 -24.01 -25.97
N ASP A 23 14.75 -23.89 -25.47
CA ASP A 23 14.34 -24.54 -24.21
C ASP A 23 14.36 -26.07 -24.33
N ALA A 24 13.86 -26.61 -25.45
CA ALA A 24 13.89 -28.06 -25.72
C ALA A 24 15.31 -28.62 -25.86
N THR A 25 16.25 -27.80 -26.35
CA THR A 25 17.64 -28.21 -26.61
C THR A 25 18.49 -28.25 -25.35
N PHE A 26 18.29 -27.33 -24.41
CA PHE A 26 19.18 -27.17 -23.25
C PHE A 26 18.55 -27.56 -21.90
N ARG A 27 17.28 -27.21 -21.64
CA ARG A 27 16.68 -27.35 -20.29
C ARG A 27 16.45 -28.79 -19.85
N SER A 28 16.46 -29.75 -20.78
CA SER A 28 16.27 -31.18 -20.48
C SER A 28 17.55 -31.92 -20.10
N SER A 29 18.73 -31.39 -20.45
CA SER A 29 20.01 -32.09 -20.31
C SER A 29 21.07 -31.33 -19.53
N SER A 30 20.88 -30.03 -19.34
CA SER A 30 21.91 -29.09 -18.90
C SER A 30 21.28 -28.04 -17.97
N ILE A 31 22.07 -27.55 -17.01
CA ILE A 31 21.65 -26.52 -16.05
C ILE A 31 22.23 -25.16 -16.44
N ASP A 32 21.58 -24.07 -16.01
CA ASP A 32 22.12 -22.73 -16.17
C ASP A 32 23.14 -22.42 -15.06
N LEU A 33 24.42 -22.49 -15.38
CA LEU A 33 25.53 -22.42 -14.42
C LEU A 33 25.70 -21.05 -13.76
N ILE A 34 25.11 -20.00 -14.32
CA ILE A 34 25.21 -18.61 -13.82
C ILE A 34 23.94 -18.12 -13.12
N SER A 35 22.90 -18.95 -13.06
CA SER A 35 21.63 -18.57 -12.44
C SER A 35 21.81 -18.06 -11.01
N SER A 36 21.13 -16.96 -10.67
CA SER A 36 21.12 -16.44 -9.29
C SER A 36 20.50 -17.45 -8.31
N ALA A 37 19.59 -18.31 -8.77
CA ALA A 37 18.99 -19.37 -7.96
C ALA A 37 19.99 -20.47 -7.55
N LEU A 38 21.08 -20.66 -8.32
CA LEU A 38 22.19 -21.53 -7.91
C LEU A 38 23.23 -20.79 -7.06
N GLY A 39 23.10 -19.47 -6.90
CA GLY A 39 24.08 -18.61 -6.23
C GLY A 39 25.07 -17.95 -7.17
N GLY A 40 24.78 -17.85 -8.48
CA GLY A 40 25.57 -17.07 -9.42
C GLY A 40 25.58 -15.59 -9.06
N LYS A 41 26.74 -14.93 -9.18
CA LYS A 41 26.94 -13.53 -8.76
C LYS A 41 27.73 -12.75 -9.80
N VAL A 42 27.33 -11.50 -10.03
CA VAL A 42 28.14 -10.54 -10.77
C VAL A 42 29.25 -10.01 -9.84
N LEU A 43 30.50 -10.10 -10.27
CA LEU A 43 31.66 -9.62 -9.50
C LEU A 43 32.10 -8.22 -9.91
N SER A 44 32.02 -7.92 -11.22
CA SER A 44 32.35 -6.59 -11.75
C SER A 44 31.72 -6.40 -13.12
N CYS A 45 31.41 -5.15 -13.45
CA CYS A 45 30.94 -4.73 -14.76
C CYS A 45 31.70 -3.46 -15.20
N SER A 46 31.67 -3.15 -16.50
CA SER A 46 32.26 -1.91 -17.03
C SER A 46 31.36 -0.69 -16.77
N ASP A 47 30.05 -0.86 -16.91
CA ASP A 47 29.03 0.15 -16.70
C ASP A 47 27.68 -0.52 -16.41
N GLU A 48 26.82 0.13 -15.62
CA GLU A 48 25.46 -0.33 -15.31
C GLU A 48 24.50 0.83 -15.03
N TRP A 49 24.80 2.01 -15.57
CA TRP A 49 24.08 3.25 -15.31
C TRP A 49 22.56 3.17 -15.58
N PHE A 50 22.15 2.52 -16.66
CA PHE A 50 20.74 2.48 -17.06
C PHE A 50 19.99 1.29 -16.45
N ALA A 51 20.62 0.11 -16.39
CA ALA A 51 20.05 -1.07 -15.75
C ALA A 51 21.15 -2.00 -15.22
N GLU A 52 20.93 -2.56 -14.03
CA GLU A 52 21.93 -3.34 -13.28
C GLU A 52 22.31 -4.66 -13.96
N ALA A 53 23.60 -5.01 -13.88
CA ALA A 53 24.13 -6.24 -14.49
C ALA A 53 23.61 -7.52 -13.81
N SER A 54 23.19 -7.43 -12.53
CA SER A 54 22.61 -8.53 -11.74
C SER A 54 21.37 -9.15 -12.40
N ASN A 55 20.58 -8.34 -13.12
CA ASN A 55 19.35 -8.77 -13.80
C ASN A 55 19.58 -9.82 -14.89
N LEU A 56 20.80 -9.91 -15.44
CA LEU A 56 21.16 -10.93 -16.42
C LEU A 56 20.96 -12.35 -15.89
N LEU A 57 21.18 -12.53 -14.58
CA LEU A 57 21.21 -13.83 -13.91
C LEU A 57 19.84 -14.26 -13.37
N THR A 58 18.85 -13.37 -13.41
CA THR A 58 17.49 -13.62 -12.91
C THR A 58 16.85 -14.77 -13.68
N PRO A 59 16.37 -15.85 -13.03
CA PRO A 59 15.91 -17.07 -13.71
C PRO A 59 14.60 -16.87 -14.50
N THR A 60 13.75 -15.94 -14.06
CA THR A 60 12.47 -15.64 -14.71
C THR A 60 12.65 -14.95 -16.06
N PRO A 61 11.67 -15.06 -16.98
CA PRO A 61 11.66 -14.27 -18.21
C PRO A 61 11.72 -12.76 -17.92
N PRO A 62 12.33 -11.96 -18.81
CA PRO A 62 12.37 -10.52 -18.63
C PRO A 62 10.97 -9.90 -18.66
N VAL A 63 10.79 -8.82 -17.89
CA VAL A 63 9.52 -8.09 -17.74
C VAL A 63 9.65 -6.66 -18.26
N ARG A 64 8.62 -6.16 -18.96
CA ARG A 64 8.54 -4.75 -19.37
C ARG A 64 7.42 -4.05 -18.65
N GLN A 65 7.71 -2.89 -18.07
CA GLN A 65 6.73 -1.99 -17.49
C GLN A 65 6.70 -0.66 -18.27
N PRO A 66 5.92 -0.56 -19.37
CA PRO A 66 5.85 0.66 -20.17
C PRO A 66 5.39 1.86 -19.32
N GLY A 67 6.16 2.95 -19.33
CA GLY A 67 5.86 4.18 -18.58
C GLY A 67 6.53 4.28 -17.21
N LYS A 68 7.16 3.21 -16.70
CA LYS A 68 8.00 3.26 -15.50
C LYS A 68 9.33 3.94 -15.82
N MET A 69 9.55 5.12 -15.25
CA MET A 69 10.80 5.87 -15.36
C MET A 69 11.56 5.79 -14.03
N VAL A 70 12.81 5.37 -14.09
CA VAL A 70 13.81 5.47 -13.01
C VAL A 70 14.69 6.70 -13.22
N TYR A 71 15.51 7.05 -12.23
CA TYR A 71 16.36 8.24 -12.28
C TYR A 71 17.32 8.26 -13.49
N SER A 72 17.73 7.08 -13.96
CA SER A 72 18.60 6.90 -15.12
C SER A 72 17.85 6.92 -16.46
N GLY A 73 16.54 6.70 -16.50
CA GLY A 73 15.78 6.62 -17.75
C GLY A 73 14.53 5.74 -17.68
N ALA A 74 14.13 5.15 -18.81
CA ALA A 74 13.07 4.14 -18.80
C ALA A 74 13.59 2.88 -18.10
N TRP A 75 12.76 2.28 -17.24
CA TRP A 75 13.14 1.06 -16.53
C TRP A 75 13.13 -0.14 -17.49
N TYR A 76 14.22 -0.92 -17.46
CA TYR A 76 14.36 -2.19 -18.17
C TYR A 76 14.77 -3.29 -17.20
N ASP A 77 14.18 -4.47 -17.38
CA ASP A 77 14.58 -5.70 -16.69
C ASP A 77 15.72 -6.38 -17.48
N GLY A 78 16.94 -5.91 -17.23
CA GLY A 78 18.15 -6.35 -17.92
C GLY A 78 19.36 -5.53 -17.50
N TRP A 79 20.46 -5.70 -18.24
CA TRP A 79 21.67 -4.89 -18.15
C TRP A 79 21.72 -3.90 -19.30
N GLU A 80 21.93 -2.61 -19.04
CA GLU A 80 22.08 -1.58 -20.08
C GLU A 80 23.20 -0.58 -19.73
N THR A 81 24.09 -0.33 -20.69
CA THR A 81 25.26 0.56 -20.54
C THR A 81 25.06 1.92 -21.21
N ARG A 82 25.90 2.90 -20.87
CA ARG A 82 25.86 4.22 -21.51
C ARG A 82 26.32 4.16 -22.96
N ARG A 83 25.63 4.96 -23.79
CA ARG A 83 26.01 5.17 -25.19
C ARG A 83 27.34 5.89 -25.30
N HIS A 84 28.11 5.56 -26.34
CA HIS A 84 29.40 6.21 -26.67
C HIS A 84 30.52 5.90 -25.68
N ASN A 85 30.66 4.63 -25.25
CA ASN A 85 31.80 4.23 -24.45
C ASN A 85 33.11 4.43 -25.24
N THR A 86 34.16 4.90 -24.55
CA THR A 86 35.50 5.07 -25.14
C THR A 86 36.29 3.77 -25.22
N ALA A 87 35.88 2.75 -24.45
CA ALA A 87 36.40 1.40 -24.49
C ALA A 87 35.87 0.62 -25.72
N PRO A 88 36.59 -0.41 -26.20
CA PRO A 88 36.19 -1.17 -27.39
C PRO A 88 34.95 -2.05 -27.18
N PHE A 89 34.63 -2.39 -25.92
CA PHE A 89 33.47 -3.19 -25.52
C PHE A 89 33.13 -2.95 -24.06
N ASP A 90 31.88 -3.21 -23.70
CA ASP A 90 31.42 -3.34 -22.33
C ASP A 90 31.51 -4.79 -21.86
N TYR A 91 31.78 -5.02 -20.58
CA TYR A 91 31.93 -6.37 -20.03
C TYR A 91 31.22 -6.54 -18.70
N VAL A 92 30.83 -7.78 -18.42
CA VAL A 92 30.39 -8.23 -17.09
C VAL A 92 31.09 -9.54 -16.75
N VAL A 93 31.67 -9.60 -15.55
CA VAL A 93 32.33 -10.77 -14.98
C VAL A 93 31.40 -11.42 -13.97
N ILE A 94 31.13 -12.71 -14.17
CA ILE A 94 30.17 -13.50 -13.40
C ILE A 94 30.88 -14.70 -12.79
N ARG A 95 30.71 -14.88 -11.48
CA ARG A 95 31.05 -16.11 -10.75
C ARG A 95 29.92 -17.12 -10.98
N LEU A 96 30.27 -18.34 -11.41
CA LEU A 96 29.26 -19.41 -11.56
C LEU A 96 28.61 -19.72 -10.21
N GLY A 97 27.33 -20.08 -10.19
CA GLY A 97 26.63 -20.55 -8.98
C GLY A 97 27.05 -21.94 -8.51
N VAL A 98 27.96 -22.58 -9.24
CA VAL A 98 28.52 -23.88 -8.92
C VAL A 98 30.02 -23.77 -8.69
N ALA A 99 30.61 -24.75 -7.99
CA ALA A 99 32.04 -24.75 -7.70
C ALA A 99 32.88 -24.67 -8.99
N SER A 100 32.53 -25.49 -9.99
CA SER A 100 33.02 -25.36 -11.37
C SER A 100 32.07 -26.07 -12.35
N GLY A 101 32.10 -25.72 -13.64
CA GLY A 101 31.23 -26.35 -14.63
C GLY A 101 31.79 -26.36 -16.06
N THR A 102 31.39 -27.35 -16.85
CA THR A 102 31.67 -27.43 -18.29
C THR A 102 30.49 -26.88 -19.08
N VAL A 103 30.74 -26.11 -20.14
CA VAL A 103 29.71 -25.42 -20.93
C VAL A 103 29.35 -26.22 -22.19
N GLU A 104 28.06 -26.28 -22.50
CA GLU A 104 27.51 -26.91 -23.71
C GLU A 104 26.82 -25.89 -24.64
N GLY A 105 26.24 -24.82 -24.08
CA GLY A 105 25.55 -23.81 -24.87
C GLY A 105 25.34 -22.51 -24.13
N ILE A 106 24.95 -21.50 -24.89
CA ILE A 106 24.78 -20.11 -24.44
C ILE A 106 23.47 -19.58 -24.98
N GLU A 107 22.78 -18.79 -24.17
CA GLU A 107 21.64 -17.99 -24.61
C GLU A 107 21.79 -16.53 -24.16
N VAL A 108 21.42 -15.63 -25.06
CA VAL A 108 21.32 -14.19 -24.83
C VAL A 108 19.93 -13.75 -25.28
N ASP A 109 19.21 -13.07 -24.39
CA ASP A 109 17.90 -12.50 -24.69
C ASP A 109 17.99 -10.97 -24.71
N THR A 110 17.54 -10.33 -25.79
CA THR A 110 17.45 -8.87 -25.93
C THR A 110 16.02 -8.35 -25.84
N ALA A 111 15.08 -9.14 -25.30
CA ALA A 111 13.68 -8.79 -25.13
C ALA A 111 13.49 -7.34 -24.64
N PHE A 112 12.56 -6.63 -25.27
CA PHE A 112 12.21 -5.22 -24.99
C PHE A 112 13.25 -4.16 -25.35
N PHE A 113 14.51 -4.54 -25.58
CA PHE A 113 15.54 -3.68 -26.17
C PHE A 113 15.34 -3.56 -27.69
N SER A 114 14.35 -2.79 -28.11
CA SER A 114 13.96 -2.66 -29.53
C SER A 114 14.83 -1.70 -30.35
N GLY A 115 15.45 -0.71 -29.69
CA GLY A 115 16.31 0.30 -30.33
C GLY A 115 17.65 0.56 -29.63
N ASN A 116 17.90 -0.15 -28.53
CA ASN A 116 19.04 -0.04 -27.63
C ASN A 116 19.60 -1.42 -27.25
N HIS A 117 19.39 -2.45 -28.07
CA HIS A 117 19.96 -3.79 -27.84
C HIS A 117 21.47 -3.81 -28.07
N ALA A 118 22.13 -4.78 -27.45
CA ALA A 118 23.50 -5.17 -27.78
C ALA A 118 23.60 -5.58 -29.27
N PRO A 119 24.42 -4.92 -30.11
CA PRO A 119 24.60 -5.32 -31.51
C PRO A 119 25.35 -6.63 -31.69
N ALA A 120 26.36 -6.89 -30.87
CA ALA A 120 27.11 -8.14 -30.88
C ALA A 120 27.66 -8.48 -29.50
N ILE A 121 27.87 -9.77 -29.24
CA ILE A 121 28.38 -10.29 -27.96
C ILE A 121 29.47 -11.35 -28.17
N SER A 122 30.29 -11.59 -27.15
CA SER A 122 31.18 -12.76 -27.07
C SER A 122 31.26 -13.26 -25.64
N VAL A 123 31.64 -14.52 -25.44
CA VAL A 123 31.71 -15.14 -24.09
C VAL A 123 33.05 -15.82 -23.88
N GLU A 124 33.65 -15.59 -22.72
CA GLU A 124 34.94 -16.17 -22.32
C GLU A 124 34.84 -16.76 -20.91
N GLY A 125 35.64 -17.78 -20.61
CA GLY A 125 35.65 -18.45 -19.32
C GLY A 125 37.05 -18.59 -18.75
N VAL A 126 37.14 -18.67 -17.42
CA VAL A 126 38.39 -18.99 -16.72
C VAL A 126 38.14 -19.87 -15.50
N PHE A 127 39.13 -20.68 -15.17
CA PHE A 127 39.18 -21.43 -13.91
C PHE A 127 40.19 -20.73 -12.98
N SER A 128 39.68 -20.11 -11.92
CA SER A 128 40.47 -19.48 -10.86
C SER A 128 39.87 -19.79 -9.49
N SER A 129 40.71 -19.86 -8.46
CA SER A 129 40.35 -19.99 -7.06
C SER A 129 40.25 -18.65 -6.33
N SER A 130 40.66 -17.54 -6.96
CA SER A 130 40.63 -16.18 -6.40
C SER A 130 39.79 -15.26 -7.27
N ASP A 131 38.72 -14.72 -6.69
CA ASP A 131 37.81 -13.78 -7.35
C ASP A 131 38.50 -12.41 -7.57
N GLU A 132 39.34 -11.98 -6.61
CA GLU A 132 40.11 -10.73 -6.68
C GLU A 132 41.07 -10.68 -7.88
N GLU A 133 41.73 -11.81 -8.19
CA GLU A 133 42.62 -11.91 -9.34
C GLU A 133 41.86 -11.66 -10.66
N VAL A 134 40.68 -12.28 -10.80
CA VAL A 134 39.85 -12.19 -12.01
C VAL A 134 39.27 -10.79 -12.19
N VAL A 135 38.80 -10.17 -11.09
CA VAL A 135 38.30 -8.78 -11.10
C VAL A 135 39.42 -7.78 -11.40
N GLY A 136 40.64 -8.06 -10.94
CA GLY A 136 41.83 -7.23 -11.18
C GLY A 136 42.19 -7.03 -12.66
N TRP A 137 41.71 -7.89 -13.56
CA TRP A 137 42.01 -7.79 -15.00
C TRP A 137 41.23 -6.69 -15.72
N LYS A 138 40.18 -6.10 -15.13
CA LYS A 138 39.49 -4.86 -15.60
C LYS A 138 39.29 -4.73 -17.13
N GLY A 139 38.92 -5.82 -17.81
CA GLY A 139 38.70 -5.84 -19.27
C GLY A 139 39.91 -6.20 -20.15
N GLU A 140 41.07 -6.48 -19.56
CA GLU A 140 42.26 -6.99 -20.26
C GLU A 140 42.13 -8.50 -20.59
N LYS A 141 43.10 -9.05 -21.33
CA LYS A 141 43.10 -10.46 -21.76
C LYS A 141 43.20 -11.46 -20.63
N GLY A 142 43.98 -11.16 -19.59
CA GLY A 142 44.19 -12.08 -18.47
C GLY A 142 44.44 -13.53 -18.92
N ASN A 143 43.88 -14.49 -18.18
CA ASN A 143 43.85 -15.91 -18.54
C ASN A 143 42.47 -16.35 -19.09
N TRP A 144 41.72 -15.44 -19.72
CA TRP A 144 40.42 -15.77 -20.31
C TRP A 144 40.56 -16.68 -21.54
N GLU A 145 39.74 -17.73 -21.60
CA GLU A 145 39.63 -18.63 -22.74
C GLU A 145 38.30 -18.40 -23.48
N PRO A 146 38.29 -18.30 -24.82
CA PRO A 146 37.06 -18.07 -25.57
C PRO A 146 36.14 -19.29 -25.51
N ILE A 147 34.89 -19.06 -25.09
CA ILE A 147 33.80 -20.06 -25.13
C ILE A 147 32.95 -19.82 -26.38
N LEU A 148 32.67 -18.56 -26.71
CA LEU A 148 31.94 -18.14 -27.90
C LEU A 148 32.62 -16.91 -28.51
N GLY A 149 32.91 -16.99 -29.81
CA GLY A 149 33.41 -15.86 -30.59
C GLY A 149 32.37 -14.74 -30.70
N ILE A 150 32.70 -13.68 -31.45
CA ILE A 150 31.77 -12.56 -31.65
C ILE A 150 30.56 -13.04 -32.47
N GLN A 151 29.37 -12.83 -31.93
CA GLN A 151 28.09 -13.17 -32.57
C GLN A 151 27.20 -11.93 -32.62
N GLU A 152 26.53 -11.72 -33.75
CA GLU A 152 25.57 -10.62 -33.92
C GLU A 152 24.24 -10.93 -33.22
N CYS A 153 23.69 -9.90 -32.59
CA CYS A 153 22.40 -9.91 -31.92
C CYS A 153 21.46 -8.91 -32.59
N GLY A 154 20.16 -9.10 -32.40
CA GLY A 154 19.09 -8.25 -32.95
C GLY A 154 18.15 -7.73 -31.86
N PRO A 155 17.20 -6.85 -32.23
CA PRO A 155 16.29 -6.23 -31.28
C PRO A 155 15.21 -7.19 -30.78
N SER A 156 14.98 -7.21 -29.47
CA SER A 156 13.85 -7.90 -28.82
C SER A 156 13.68 -9.37 -29.22
N GLN A 157 14.77 -10.15 -29.19
CA GLN A 157 14.79 -11.56 -29.62
C GLN A 157 15.72 -12.40 -28.74
N ARG A 158 15.39 -13.70 -28.62
CA ARG A 158 16.25 -14.72 -28.00
C ARG A 158 17.23 -15.31 -29.01
N PHE A 159 18.51 -15.36 -28.64
CA PHE A 159 19.59 -15.95 -29.42
C PHE A 159 20.21 -17.11 -28.64
N GLY A 160 20.32 -18.28 -29.28
CA GLY A 160 20.91 -19.47 -28.67
C GLY A 160 22.03 -20.05 -29.54
N TRP A 161 23.13 -20.46 -28.91
CA TRP A 161 24.26 -21.11 -29.57
C TRP A 161 24.62 -22.40 -28.85
N LYS A 162 24.62 -23.52 -29.59
CA LYS A 162 25.09 -24.82 -29.10
C LYS A 162 26.52 -25.06 -29.56
N LEU A 163 27.43 -25.34 -28.62
CA LEU A 163 28.82 -25.66 -28.96
C LEU A 163 28.88 -27.02 -29.68
N ALA A 164 29.72 -27.13 -30.70
CA ALA A 164 29.88 -28.39 -31.45
C ALA A 164 30.37 -29.55 -30.55
N VAL A 165 31.19 -29.21 -29.55
CA VAL A 165 31.65 -30.12 -28.50
C VAL A 165 31.60 -29.36 -27.17
N PRO A 166 31.05 -29.95 -26.10
CA PRO A 166 31.10 -29.35 -24.77
C PRO A 166 32.55 -29.06 -24.34
N THR A 167 32.74 -28.03 -23.52
CA THR A 167 34.09 -27.63 -23.10
C THR A 167 34.74 -28.75 -22.27
N LYS A 168 35.99 -29.09 -22.60
CA LYS A 168 36.74 -30.12 -21.85
C LYS A 168 37.20 -29.62 -20.48
N LYS A 169 37.45 -28.32 -20.36
CA LYS A 169 37.83 -27.67 -19.12
C LYS A 169 36.58 -27.20 -18.39
N ALA A 170 36.63 -27.30 -17.07
CA ALA A 170 35.67 -26.66 -16.20
C ALA A 170 36.07 -25.20 -15.98
N PHE A 171 35.09 -24.33 -15.82
CA PHE A 171 35.28 -22.90 -15.52
C PHE A 171 34.67 -22.59 -14.16
N THR A 172 35.20 -21.57 -13.48
CA THR A 172 34.63 -21.02 -12.23
C THR A 172 34.04 -19.62 -12.44
N HIS A 173 34.52 -18.92 -13.47
CA HIS A 173 34.08 -17.59 -13.85
C HIS A 173 33.83 -17.51 -15.36
N VAL A 174 32.88 -16.66 -15.73
CA VAL A 174 32.58 -16.33 -17.12
C VAL A 174 32.55 -14.82 -17.31
N ARG A 175 32.98 -14.33 -18.47
CA ARG A 175 32.87 -12.94 -18.89
C ARG A 175 32.01 -12.85 -20.15
N LEU A 176 30.99 -12.02 -20.10
CA LEU A 176 30.20 -11.62 -21.27
C LEU A 176 30.71 -10.25 -21.72
N ASN A 177 31.10 -10.16 -23.00
CA ASN A 177 31.50 -8.90 -23.63
C ASN A 177 30.41 -8.47 -24.63
N MET A 178 30.12 -7.17 -24.68
CA MET A 178 29.12 -6.52 -25.52
C MET A 178 29.78 -5.44 -26.40
N TYR A 179 29.49 -5.44 -27.70
CA TYR A 179 30.17 -4.60 -28.69
C TYR A 179 29.21 -3.66 -29.43
N PRO A 180 29.43 -2.33 -29.45
CA PRO A 180 30.26 -1.56 -28.51
C PRO A 180 29.54 -1.27 -27.18
N ASP A 181 28.23 -1.02 -27.22
CA ASP A 181 27.34 -0.71 -26.10
C ASP A 181 25.91 -1.17 -26.42
N GLY A 182 25.02 -1.23 -25.42
CA GLY A 182 23.62 -1.64 -25.61
C GLY A 182 23.00 -2.27 -24.36
N GLY A 183 21.91 -3.00 -24.58
CA GLY A 183 21.15 -3.67 -23.53
C GLY A 183 20.90 -5.15 -23.80
N ILE A 184 20.97 -5.96 -22.75
CA ILE A 184 20.74 -7.40 -22.73
C ILE A 184 19.80 -7.72 -21.57
N ALA A 185 18.70 -8.39 -21.85
CA ALA A 185 17.67 -8.73 -20.87
C ALA A 185 18.08 -9.93 -20.00
N ARG A 186 18.56 -11.01 -20.62
CA ARG A 186 19.02 -12.23 -19.92
C ARG A 186 20.27 -12.81 -20.55
N PHE A 187 21.09 -13.44 -19.72
CA PHE A 187 22.21 -14.28 -20.13
C PHE A 187 22.09 -15.64 -19.44
N ARG A 188 22.25 -16.72 -20.20
CA ARG A 188 22.25 -18.10 -19.69
C ARG A 188 23.47 -18.84 -20.19
N LEU A 189 24.08 -19.61 -19.29
CA LEU A 189 25.24 -20.45 -19.58
C LEU A 189 24.89 -21.90 -19.30
N PHE A 190 24.43 -22.62 -20.33
CA PHE A 190 24.00 -24.00 -20.21
C PHE A 190 25.19 -24.96 -20.15
N GLY A 191 25.22 -25.79 -19.13
CA GLY A 191 26.30 -26.74 -18.93
C GLY A 191 26.03 -27.77 -17.85
N ARG A 192 27.11 -28.40 -17.38
CA ARG A 192 27.09 -29.40 -16.32
C ARG A 192 28.01 -28.95 -15.19
N ALA A 193 27.49 -28.93 -13.97
CA ALA A 193 28.33 -28.73 -12.80
C ALA A 193 29.25 -29.94 -12.61
N VAL A 194 30.50 -29.66 -12.28
CA VAL A 194 31.50 -30.65 -11.91
C VAL A 194 31.57 -30.64 -10.38
N PRO A 195 31.10 -31.70 -9.69
CA PRO A 195 31.14 -31.75 -8.23
C PRO A 195 32.57 -31.69 -7.71
N VAL A 196 32.77 -30.90 -6.66
CA VAL A 196 34.00 -30.90 -5.87
C VAL A 196 33.74 -31.71 -4.61
N PHE A 197 34.31 -32.91 -4.55
CA PHE A 197 34.13 -33.78 -3.40
C PHE A 197 34.93 -33.25 -2.19
N PRO A 198 34.36 -33.32 -0.98
CA PRO A 198 35.09 -33.02 0.25
C PRO A 198 36.34 -33.91 0.38
N GLU A 199 37.40 -33.40 1.01
CA GLU A 199 38.59 -34.20 1.32
C GLU A 199 38.27 -35.29 2.36
N ASP A 200 37.31 -35.03 3.24
CA ASP A 200 36.80 -36.01 4.21
C ASP A 200 35.85 -37.00 3.52
N LYS A 201 36.23 -38.27 3.53
CA LYS A 201 35.45 -39.38 2.94
C LYS A 201 34.23 -39.76 3.77
N VAL A 202 34.10 -39.24 5.00
CA VAL A 202 32.99 -39.51 5.91
C VAL A 202 31.95 -38.39 5.87
N ALA A 203 32.26 -37.25 5.26
CA ALA A 203 31.33 -36.13 5.16
C ALA A 203 30.10 -36.52 4.30
N ILE A 204 28.91 -36.23 4.84
CA ILE A 204 27.65 -36.36 4.10
C ILE A 204 27.65 -35.30 3.00
N PHE A 205 27.47 -35.74 1.76
CA PHE A 205 27.50 -34.89 0.57
C PHE A 205 26.19 -35.04 -0.19
N ASP A 206 25.49 -33.93 -0.43
CA ASP A 206 24.23 -33.94 -1.17
C ASP A 206 24.48 -34.20 -2.66
N LEU A 207 24.21 -35.43 -3.09
CA LEU A 207 24.37 -35.87 -4.47
C LEU A 207 23.22 -35.44 -5.39
N ALA A 208 22.06 -35.05 -4.83
CA ALA A 208 20.90 -34.61 -5.58
C ALA A 208 20.96 -33.11 -5.90
N ALA A 209 21.65 -32.32 -5.08
CA ALA A 209 21.82 -30.89 -5.28
C ALA A 209 22.35 -30.53 -6.69
N ALA A 210 21.71 -29.55 -7.32
CA ALA A 210 22.10 -29.04 -8.64
C ALA A 210 23.53 -28.46 -8.64
N GLN A 211 23.95 -27.84 -7.53
CA GLN A 211 25.31 -27.33 -7.35
C GLN A 211 26.39 -28.43 -7.47
N ASN A 212 26.02 -29.66 -7.13
CA ASN A 212 26.88 -30.84 -7.16
C ASN A 212 26.69 -31.70 -8.41
N GLY A 213 25.97 -31.19 -9.43
CA GLY A 213 25.76 -31.88 -10.70
C GLY A 213 24.50 -32.73 -10.79
N GLY A 214 23.62 -32.65 -9.78
CA GLY A 214 22.28 -33.20 -9.85
C GLY A 214 21.47 -32.55 -10.97
N VAL A 215 20.68 -33.35 -11.70
CA VAL A 215 19.84 -32.86 -12.80
C VAL A 215 18.47 -33.51 -12.71
N ALA A 216 17.42 -32.70 -12.69
CA ALA A 216 16.06 -33.18 -12.83
C ALA A 216 15.79 -33.52 -14.29
N VAL A 217 15.58 -34.80 -14.58
CA VAL A 217 15.56 -35.35 -15.95
C VAL A 217 14.17 -35.29 -16.55
N SER A 218 13.16 -35.75 -15.80
CA SER A 218 11.78 -35.84 -16.29
C SER A 218 10.78 -35.97 -15.14
N CYS A 219 9.51 -35.68 -15.41
CA CYS A 219 8.43 -35.69 -14.44
C CYS A 219 7.13 -36.24 -15.06
N SER A 220 6.13 -36.51 -14.22
CA SER A 220 4.75 -36.76 -14.65
C SER A 220 4.06 -35.50 -15.17
N ASP A 221 4.21 -34.40 -14.42
CA ASP A 221 3.53 -33.13 -14.65
C ASP A 221 4.36 -31.97 -14.09
N GLN A 222 4.28 -30.80 -14.70
CA GLN A 222 4.98 -29.56 -14.30
C GLN A 222 4.08 -28.35 -14.57
N HIS A 223 2.77 -28.51 -14.37
CA HIS A 223 1.79 -27.49 -14.70
C HIS A 223 1.94 -26.19 -13.90
N PHE A 224 2.28 -26.28 -12.61
CA PHE A 224 2.35 -25.12 -11.70
C PHE A 224 3.76 -24.83 -11.18
N GLY A 225 4.60 -25.85 -10.99
CA GLY A 225 6.01 -25.68 -10.57
C GLY A 225 6.98 -26.51 -11.41
N VAL A 226 8.24 -26.10 -11.45
CA VAL A 226 9.29 -26.76 -12.26
C VAL A 226 10.05 -27.78 -11.42
N ILE A 227 10.28 -28.97 -11.97
CA ILE A 227 10.95 -30.09 -11.28
C ILE A 227 12.38 -29.76 -10.83
N SER A 228 13.07 -28.85 -11.54
CA SER A 228 14.42 -28.42 -11.18
C SER A 228 14.48 -27.71 -9.82
N ASN A 229 13.37 -27.13 -9.35
CA ASN A 229 13.33 -26.39 -8.09
C ASN A 229 13.56 -27.31 -6.88
N LEU A 230 13.22 -28.60 -7.00
CA LEU A 230 13.42 -29.61 -5.94
C LEU A 230 14.88 -29.82 -5.53
N ILE A 231 15.83 -29.44 -6.40
CA ILE A 231 17.27 -29.69 -6.22
C ILE A 231 18.09 -28.40 -6.13
N LEU A 232 17.42 -27.25 -6.00
CA LEU A 232 18.08 -25.98 -5.76
C LEU A 232 18.61 -25.89 -4.32
N PRO A 233 19.68 -25.12 -4.08
CA PRO A 233 20.28 -25.01 -2.76
C PRO A 233 19.38 -24.25 -1.77
N GLY A 234 19.37 -24.71 -0.52
CA GLY A 234 18.62 -24.08 0.57
C GLY A 234 17.15 -24.51 0.63
N ARG A 235 16.44 -23.97 1.62
CA ARG A 235 15.00 -24.17 1.78
C ARG A 235 14.24 -23.20 0.87
N GLY A 236 13.16 -23.65 0.23
CA GLY A 236 12.34 -22.79 -0.63
C GLY A 236 11.85 -21.55 0.13
N LYS A 237 11.72 -20.40 -0.54
CA LYS A 237 11.31 -19.11 0.08
C LYS A 237 9.81 -18.90 0.04
N ASP A 238 9.17 -19.49 -0.96
CA ASP A 238 7.72 -19.50 -1.17
C ASP A 238 7.30 -20.78 -1.92
N MET A 239 6.02 -20.89 -2.29
CA MET A 239 5.51 -22.07 -3.02
C MET A 239 6.03 -22.18 -4.46
N GLY A 240 6.46 -21.07 -5.08
CA GLY A 240 7.01 -21.05 -6.44
C GLY A 240 8.38 -21.72 -6.53
N ASP A 241 9.11 -21.78 -5.42
CA ASP A 241 10.35 -22.56 -5.27
C ASP A 241 10.09 -24.09 -5.12
N GLY A 242 8.84 -24.54 -5.22
CA GLY A 242 8.46 -25.95 -5.18
C GLY A 242 8.12 -26.56 -6.55
N TRP A 243 7.89 -27.88 -6.55
CA TRP A 243 7.31 -28.59 -7.69
C TRP A 243 5.83 -28.89 -7.43
N GLU A 244 4.94 -28.17 -8.12
CA GLU A 244 3.49 -28.35 -8.01
C GLU A 244 2.88 -28.91 -9.32
N THR A 245 2.01 -29.90 -9.15
CA THR A 245 1.30 -30.60 -10.23
C THR A 245 -0.17 -30.21 -10.27
N SER A 246 -0.79 -30.39 -11.43
CA SER A 246 -2.21 -30.16 -11.66
C SER A 246 -3.08 -31.08 -10.80
N ARG A 247 -4.24 -30.58 -10.34
CA ARG A 247 -5.17 -31.38 -9.53
C ARG A 247 -5.76 -32.53 -10.32
N SER A 248 -5.24 -33.73 -10.11
CA SER A 248 -5.78 -34.96 -10.68
C SER A 248 -7.02 -35.44 -9.89
N ARG A 249 -8.11 -35.72 -10.61
CA ARG A 249 -9.36 -36.28 -10.04
C ARG A 249 -9.43 -37.82 -10.15
N GLY A 250 -8.33 -38.45 -10.58
CA GLY A 250 -8.24 -39.90 -10.72
C GLY A 250 -8.09 -40.59 -9.36
N LYS A 251 -8.85 -41.67 -9.13
CA LYS A 251 -8.59 -42.58 -8.01
C LYS A 251 -7.23 -43.25 -8.28
N ASP A 252 -6.29 -43.10 -7.35
CA ASP A 252 -4.93 -43.68 -7.39
C ASP A 252 -3.91 -42.96 -8.31
N HIS A 253 -4.05 -41.67 -8.56
CA HIS A 253 -3.03 -40.87 -9.27
C HIS A 253 -1.75 -40.70 -8.45
N VAL A 254 -0.59 -40.87 -9.08
CA VAL A 254 0.74 -40.66 -8.50
C VAL A 254 1.55 -39.78 -9.42
N ASP A 255 1.97 -38.63 -8.91
CA ASP A 255 2.96 -37.78 -9.56
C ASP A 255 4.37 -38.25 -9.24
N TRP A 256 5.26 -38.19 -10.23
CA TRP A 256 6.64 -38.67 -10.12
C TRP A 256 7.63 -37.70 -10.74
N ALA A 257 8.84 -37.69 -10.19
CA ALA A 257 9.98 -36.88 -10.60
C ALA A 257 11.23 -37.77 -10.64
N ILE A 258 12.02 -37.68 -11.71
CA ILE A 258 13.28 -38.43 -11.87
C ILE A 258 14.43 -37.44 -11.77
N ILE A 259 15.27 -37.66 -10.77
CA ILE A 259 16.46 -36.85 -10.50
C ILE A 259 17.69 -37.75 -10.73
N ARG A 260 18.57 -37.32 -11.63
CA ARG A 260 19.89 -37.93 -11.79
C ARG A 260 20.85 -37.30 -10.78
N LEU A 261 21.49 -38.14 -9.98
CA LEU A 261 22.52 -37.71 -9.04
C LEU A 261 23.77 -37.19 -9.77
N GLY A 262 24.48 -36.23 -9.17
CA GLY A 262 25.71 -35.67 -9.73
C GLY A 262 26.87 -36.68 -9.81
N ALA A 263 26.85 -37.68 -8.94
CA ALA A 263 27.78 -38.80 -8.95
C ALA A 263 27.13 -40.06 -8.37
N PRO A 264 27.60 -41.27 -8.74
CA PRO A 264 27.15 -42.50 -8.11
C PRO A 264 27.56 -42.54 -6.63
N GLY A 265 26.63 -42.92 -5.74
CA GLY A 265 26.89 -43.00 -4.31
C GLY A 265 25.82 -43.77 -3.54
N THR A 266 26.02 -43.90 -2.23
CA THR A 266 25.10 -44.55 -1.30
C THR A 266 24.29 -43.51 -0.53
N ILE A 267 22.97 -43.71 -0.41
CA ILE A 267 22.06 -42.77 0.27
C ILE A 267 22.04 -43.09 1.77
N GLU A 268 22.51 -42.16 2.60
CA GLU A 268 22.48 -42.28 4.07
C GLU A 268 21.29 -41.55 4.71
N ASN A 269 20.96 -40.37 4.18
CA ASN A 269 19.82 -39.56 4.60
C ASN A 269 19.06 -39.07 3.36
N LEU A 270 17.75 -38.92 3.49
CA LEU A 270 16.89 -38.33 2.48
C LEU A 270 15.92 -37.35 3.13
N LEU A 271 15.88 -36.14 2.59
CA LEU A 271 14.99 -35.07 3.04
C LEU A 271 13.92 -34.80 1.98
N VAL A 272 12.65 -34.76 2.40
CA VAL A 272 11.53 -34.25 1.59
C VAL A 272 10.91 -33.07 2.32
N ASP A 273 10.97 -31.88 1.74
CA ASP A 273 10.40 -30.67 2.33
C ASP A 273 9.09 -30.26 1.63
N THR A 274 8.09 -29.90 2.43
CA THR A 274 6.79 -29.37 1.97
C THR A 274 6.64 -27.88 2.34
N ALA A 275 7.75 -27.16 2.50
CA ALA A 275 7.78 -25.72 2.80
C ALA A 275 6.77 -24.93 1.98
N PHE A 276 5.98 -24.10 2.67
CA PHE A 276 4.91 -23.26 2.10
C PHE A 276 3.71 -24.00 1.49
N PHE A 277 3.77 -25.32 1.28
CA PHE A 277 2.61 -26.14 0.89
C PHE A 277 1.70 -26.42 2.09
N ARG A 278 0.88 -25.44 2.48
CA ARG A 278 0.02 -25.53 3.69
C ARG A 278 -1.30 -26.27 3.46
N GLY A 279 -1.85 -26.18 2.26
CA GLY A 279 -3.14 -26.79 1.90
C GLY A 279 -3.05 -27.81 0.75
N ASN A 280 -1.99 -27.75 -0.04
CA ASN A 280 -1.76 -28.51 -1.26
C ASN A 280 -0.51 -29.42 -1.20
N PHE A 281 0.00 -29.72 0.00
CA PHE A 281 1.07 -30.70 0.18
C PHE A 281 0.63 -32.11 -0.23
N PRO A 282 1.56 -32.96 -0.71
CA PRO A 282 1.25 -34.35 -1.04
C PRO A 282 0.81 -35.12 0.21
N GLN A 283 -0.20 -35.97 0.11
CA GLN A 283 -0.65 -36.78 1.26
C GLN A 283 0.43 -37.77 1.72
N LYS A 284 1.20 -38.30 0.77
CA LYS A 284 2.30 -39.23 1.01
C LYS A 284 3.41 -39.05 -0.02
N ALA A 285 4.65 -39.30 0.39
CA ALA A 285 5.82 -39.39 -0.50
C ALA A 285 6.39 -40.81 -0.53
N LYS A 286 6.83 -41.26 -1.72
CA LYS A 286 7.53 -42.53 -1.96
C LYS A 286 8.81 -42.21 -2.72
N VAL A 287 9.94 -42.82 -2.35
CA VAL A 287 11.22 -42.66 -3.06
C VAL A 287 11.74 -44.00 -3.56
N GLU A 288 12.16 -44.01 -4.82
CA GLU A 288 12.79 -45.14 -5.49
C GLU A 288 14.16 -44.75 -6.05
N ALA A 289 15.12 -45.69 -6.08
CA ALA A 289 16.40 -45.51 -6.77
C ALA A 289 16.72 -46.66 -7.71
N ILE A 290 17.54 -46.37 -8.71
CA ILE A 290 18.04 -47.32 -9.71
C ILE A 290 19.52 -47.04 -9.97
N ASP A 291 20.31 -48.11 -10.09
CA ASP A 291 21.66 -48.05 -10.65
C ASP A 291 21.56 -48.41 -12.14
N TRP A 292 21.64 -47.39 -13.01
CA TRP A 292 21.35 -47.51 -14.43
C TRP A 292 22.63 -47.52 -15.29
N HIS A 293 22.82 -48.61 -16.04
CA HIS A 293 23.97 -48.82 -16.95
C HIS A 293 23.58 -48.86 -18.43
N GLY A 294 22.36 -48.42 -18.78
CA GLY A 294 21.86 -48.39 -20.17
C GLY A 294 22.27 -47.13 -20.94
N GLU A 295 21.98 -47.10 -22.25
CA GLU A 295 22.11 -45.87 -23.05
C GLU A 295 20.94 -44.91 -22.78
N GLY A 296 21.24 -43.64 -22.49
CA GLY A 296 20.24 -42.62 -22.16
C GLY A 296 19.74 -42.70 -20.71
N GLU A 297 18.74 -41.87 -20.38
CA GLU A 297 18.18 -41.79 -19.03
C GLU A 297 16.99 -42.77 -18.85
N PRO A 298 16.82 -43.41 -17.67
CA PRO A 298 15.73 -44.37 -17.44
C PRO A 298 14.36 -43.67 -17.35
N GLY A 299 13.33 -44.28 -17.93
CA GLY A 299 11.94 -43.83 -17.75
C GLY A 299 11.31 -44.29 -16.43
N ALA A 300 10.19 -43.67 -16.04
CA ALA A 300 9.49 -43.96 -14.78
C ALA A 300 9.00 -45.42 -14.65
N LEU A 301 8.73 -46.09 -15.77
CA LEU A 301 8.30 -47.50 -15.81
C LEU A 301 9.43 -48.48 -16.13
N ALA A 302 10.69 -48.02 -16.12
CA ALA A 302 11.84 -48.89 -16.39
C ALA A 302 11.95 -49.99 -15.33
N ALA A 303 12.34 -51.20 -15.75
CA ALA A 303 12.62 -52.28 -14.80
C ALA A 303 13.93 -51.99 -14.06
N GLY A 304 13.89 -51.92 -12.72
CA GLY A 304 15.09 -51.76 -11.90
C GLY A 304 14.97 -50.78 -10.73
N TRP A 305 13.92 -49.96 -10.71
CA TRP A 305 13.61 -49.08 -9.57
C TRP A 305 13.34 -49.90 -8.30
N LYS A 306 14.02 -49.52 -7.21
CA LYS A 306 13.89 -50.15 -5.88
C LYS A 306 13.38 -49.10 -4.89
N VAL A 307 12.33 -49.43 -4.14
CA VAL A 307 11.77 -48.57 -3.11
C VAL A 307 12.77 -48.43 -1.96
N ILE A 308 13.18 -47.19 -1.68
CA ILE A 308 14.02 -46.83 -0.53
C ILE A 308 13.14 -46.32 0.62
N VAL A 309 12.15 -45.48 0.29
CA VAL A 309 11.18 -44.93 1.25
C VAL A 309 9.79 -45.38 0.84
N GLU A 310 9.15 -46.18 1.71
CA GLU A 310 7.75 -46.58 1.57
C GLU A 310 6.81 -45.37 1.69
N PRO A 311 5.59 -45.42 1.11
CA PRO A 311 4.64 -44.31 1.10
C PRO A 311 4.35 -43.73 2.50
N SER A 312 5.09 -42.69 2.86
CA SER A 312 5.11 -42.07 4.18
C SER A 312 4.27 -40.81 4.18
N LYS A 313 3.52 -40.56 5.26
CA LYS A 313 2.62 -39.40 5.34
C LYS A 313 3.42 -38.11 5.47
N CYS A 314 3.07 -37.10 4.68
CA CYS A 314 3.62 -35.75 4.82
C CYS A 314 2.66 -34.84 5.61
N ASP A 315 3.24 -33.84 6.26
CA ASP A 315 2.56 -32.75 6.96
C ASP A 315 2.76 -31.43 6.16
N PRO A 316 1.88 -30.43 6.37
CA PRO A 316 2.03 -29.12 5.73
C PRO A 316 3.24 -28.33 6.26
N ASP A 317 3.94 -27.64 5.36
CA ASP A 317 4.99 -26.65 5.68
C ASP A 317 6.11 -27.19 6.59
N LYS A 318 6.61 -28.41 6.27
CA LYS A 318 7.52 -29.15 7.16
C LYS A 318 8.56 -29.99 6.41
N GLU A 319 9.75 -30.09 7.01
CA GLU A 319 10.83 -31.00 6.60
C GLU A 319 10.58 -32.43 7.10
N HIS A 320 10.76 -33.41 6.22
CA HIS A 320 10.58 -34.84 6.50
C HIS A 320 11.89 -35.59 6.26
N ASP A 321 12.61 -35.89 7.35
CA ASP A 321 13.86 -36.64 7.33
C ASP A 321 13.62 -38.17 7.36
N PHE A 322 14.29 -38.88 6.45
CA PHE A 322 14.31 -40.34 6.39
C PHE A 322 15.74 -40.85 6.58
N ILE A 323 16.05 -41.27 7.80
CA ILE A 323 17.39 -41.77 8.19
C ILE A 323 17.51 -43.27 7.93
N SER A 324 18.71 -43.70 7.50
CA SER A 324 19.13 -45.09 7.25
C SER A 324 18.58 -46.21 8.16
N GLY A 325 18.19 -45.94 9.41
CA GLY A 325 17.60 -46.93 10.30
C GLY A 325 16.21 -47.45 9.89
N ASP A 326 15.42 -46.64 9.17
CA ASP A 326 14.11 -47.02 8.60
C ASP A 326 14.21 -47.45 7.12
N LEU A 327 15.38 -47.31 6.50
CA LEU A 327 15.67 -47.66 5.11
C LEU A 327 16.06 -49.16 4.99
N SER A 328 15.19 -50.07 5.41
CA SER A 328 15.42 -51.53 5.30
C SER A 328 15.26 -52.10 3.87
N GLY A 329 15.64 -51.31 2.86
CA GLY A 329 15.81 -51.74 1.46
C GLY A 329 17.26 -52.09 1.15
N GLY A 330 17.97 -52.73 2.08
CA GLY A 330 19.38 -53.10 1.92
C GLY A 330 19.56 -54.30 1.00
N PHE A 331 20.34 -54.09 -0.07
CA PHE A 331 21.03 -55.16 -0.79
C PHE A 331 22.04 -55.84 0.14
N GLY A 332 21.65 -56.95 0.78
CA GLY A 332 22.58 -57.86 1.49
C GLY A 332 22.07 -58.51 2.78
N ASP A 333 21.84 -59.82 2.70
CA ASP A 333 21.86 -60.94 3.68
C ASP A 333 21.51 -60.78 5.20
N GLU A 334 20.52 -61.62 5.58
CA GLU A 334 20.27 -62.41 6.81
C GLU A 334 20.10 -61.80 8.23
N GLU A 335 18.89 -62.08 8.77
CA GLU A 335 18.47 -62.35 10.17
C GLU A 335 18.62 -61.30 11.30
N VAL A 336 17.50 -60.93 11.94
CA VAL A 336 17.04 -61.43 13.28
C VAL A 336 15.79 -60.64 13.73
N VAL A 337 14.69 -61.35 13.98
CA VAL A 337 13.40 -60.86 14.48
C VAL A 337 13.44 -60.54 15.98
N LYS A 338 12.94 -59.36 16.44
CA LYS A 338 12.36 -59.17 17.80
C LYS A 338 11.20 -58.15 17.82
N LYS A 339 10.05 -58.59 18.35
CA LYS A 339 8.76 -57.88 18.53
C LYS A 339 8.83 -56.74 19.58
N PRO A 340 7.98 -55.68 19.49
CA PRO A 340 7.85 -54.68 20.54
C PRO A 340 6.89 -55.12 21.67
N ARG A 341 7.14 -54.60 22.87
CA ARG A 341 6.45 -54.90 24.14
C ARG A 341 5.14 -54.14 24.29
N ILE A 342 4.13 -54.79 24.87
CA ILE A 342 2.83 -54.24 25.25
C ILE A 342 2.90 -53.74 26.71
N LEU A 343 2.35 -52.56 27.00
CA LEU A 343 2.22 -51.99 28.36
C LEU A 343 0.99 -52.58 29.09
N PRO A 344 1.01 -52.71 30.43
CA PRO A 344 -0.03 -53.39 31.19
C PRO A 344 -1.30 -52.54 31.42
N ASP A 345 -2.45 -53.21 31.35
CA ASP A 345 -3.78 -52.69 31.65
C ASP A 345 -4.00 -52.60 33.18
N ASP A 346 -4.13 -51.40 33.76
CA ASP A 346 -4.79 -51.27 35.07
C ASP A 346 -5.38 -49.88 35.38
N LEU A 347 -6.15 -49.30 34.45
CA LEU A 347 -7.17 -48.27 34.78
C LEU A 347 -8.41 -48.43 33.88
N PRO A 348 -9.64 -48.36 34.43
CA PRO A 348 -10.84 -48.93 33.82
C PRO A 348 -11.41 -48.16 32.63
N ARG A 349 -11.93 -48.94 31.68
CA ARG A 349 -12.64 -48.56 30.45
C ARG A 349 -14.17 -48.60 30.65
N SER A 350 -14.87 -47.69 29.96
CA SER A 350 -16.33 -47.60 29.68
C SER A 350 -17.18 -46.87 30.74
N LEU A 351 -17.85 -45.74 30.43
CA LEU A 351 -19.02 -45.43 29.56
C LEU A 351 -20.37 -45.61 30.28
N ASP A 352 -21.02 -44.48 30.60
CA ASP A 352 -22.47 -44.25 30.84
C ASP A 352 -22.59 -42.74 31.21
N ASP A 353 -23.48 -41.87 30.73
CA ASP A 353 -24.76 -41.94 30.02
C ASP A 353 -24.96 -40.57 29.30
N ARG A 354 -25.18 -40.45 27.98
CA ARG A 354 -26.41 -40.64 27.18
C ARG A 354 -27.65 -39.78 27.54
N ARG A 355 -27.98 -38.93 26.55
CA ARG A 355 -29.28 -38.26 26.21
C ARG A 355 -29.53 -36.94 26.97
N SER A 356 -30.04 -35.87 26.36
CA SER A 356 -31.01 -35.75 25.26
C SER A 356 -30.96 -34.36 24.60
N PHE A 357 -31.19 -34.30 23.28
CA PHE A 357 -31.53 -33.07 22.54
C PHE A 357 -32.78 -32.36 23.12
N PRO A 358 -32.94 -31.06 22.84
CA PRO A 358 -34.04 -30.72 21.94
C PRO A 358 -33.69 -29.67 20.89
N SER A 359 -34.01 -29.99 19.65
CA SER A 359 -34.37 -29.06 18.59
C SER A 359 -35.76 -28.46 18.87
N HIS A 360 -35.89 -27.13 18.91
CA HIS A 360 -37.03 -26.39 18.37
C HIS A 360 -36.70 -24.89 18.28
N TYR A 361 -36.61 -24.41 17.03
CA TYR A 361 -36.81 -23.07 16.48
C TYR A 361 -36.86 -21.84 17.40
N ALA A 362 -35.98 -20.86 17.10
CA ALA A 362 -36.41 -19.55 16.59
C ALA A 362 -35.26 -18.95 15.74
N ALA A 363 -35.63 -18.37 14.61
CA ALA A 363 -34.77 -17.71 13.65
C ALA A 363 -34.52 -16.26 14.07
N GLU A 364 -33.27 -15.80 14.06
CA GLU A 364 -32.90 -14.41 13.79
C GLU A 364 -31.61 -14.43 12.96
N THR A 365 -31.79 -14.13 11.68
CA THR A 365 -30.76 -13.86 10.67
C THR A 365 -30.85 -12.36 10.40
N GLU A 366 -29.81 -11.57 10.65
CA GLU A 366 -29.53 -10.27 10.00
C GLU A 366 -28.00 -10.08 10.12
N MET A 367 -27.15 -10.32 9.12
CA MET A 367 -26.98 -9.54 7.89
C MET A 367 -27.65 -8.17 7.98
N TYR A 368 -26.86 -7.17 8.40
CA TYR A 368 -27.22 -5.78 8.16
C TYR A 368 -26.14 -5.08 7.34
N ASP A 369 -26.62 -4.69 6.16
CA ASP A 369 -26.12 -3.84 5.11
C ASP A 369 -26.13 -2.37 5.60
N ALA A 370 -25.00 -1.69 5.51
CA ALA A 370 -24.90 -0.28 5.88
C ALA A 370 -25.14 0.66 4.68
N TRP A 371 -26.08 0.34 3.77
CA TRP A 371 -26.65 1.33 2.86
C TRP A 371 -28.14 1.09 2.54
N GLN A 372 -29.00 0.86 3.54
CA GLN A 372 -30.33 1.47 3.58
C GLN A 372 -30.83 1.66 5.03
N GLY A 373 -31.09 2.91 5.39
CA GLY A 373 -32.01 3.21 6.48
C GLY A 373 -33.44 2.97 6.02
N GLN A 374 -34.28 2.40 6.87
CA GLN A 374 -35.71 2.67 6.81
C GLN A 374 -36.31 2.80 8.21
N SER A 375 -36.85 3.98 8.47
CA SER A 375 -38.06 4.15 9.26
C SER A 375 -39.18 3.28 8.70
N GLN A 376 -39.80 2.44 9.52
CA GLN A 376 -41.14 1.89 9.24
C GLN A 376 -42.13 2.41 10.27
N PHE A 377 -43.27 2.93 9.80
CA PHE A 377 -44.58 2.38 10.14
C PHE A 377 -45.64 2.82 9.08
N LEU A 378 -46.30 1.79 8.49
CA LEU A 378 -47.75 1.66 8.17
C LEU A 378 -48.40 2.79 7.32
N THR A 379 -49.04 2.60 6.15
CA THR A 379 -49.95 1.55 5.64
C THR A 379 -50.28 1.83 4.16
N THR A 380 -50.47 0.80 3.34
CA THR A 380 -51.13 0.86 2.01
C THR A 380 -52.67 0.95 2.15
N PRO A 381 -53.42 1.54 1.18
CA PRO A 381 -53.86 0.78 0.00
C PRO A 381 -53.80 1.53 -1.36
N VAL A 382 -53.65 0.71 -2.40
CA VAL A 382 -53.62 0.92 -3.87
C VAL A 382 -55.05 1.19 -4.42
N PRO A 383 -55.36 1.56 -5.70
CA PRO A 383 -54.62 2.17 -6.84
C PRO A 383 -55.29 3.42 -7.49
N ALA A 384 -54.53 4.18 -8.28
CA ALA A 384 -55.03 4.74 -9.56
C ALA A 384 -53.85 5.07 -10.51
N LYS A 385 -53.78 4.38 -11.66
CA LYS A 385 -53.07 4.81 -12.88
C LYS A 385 -54.10 5.50 -13.78
N PRO A 386 -53.72 6.20 -14.86
CA PRO A 386 -52.55 7.06 -15.12
C PRO A 386 -52.99 8.41 -15.73
N LEU A 387 -52.08 9.34 -16.02
CA LEU A 387 -52.02 10.12 -17.27
C LEU A 387 -50.84 11.11 -17.27
N GLN A 388 -50.11 11.09 -18.38
CA GLN A 388 -48.97 11.92 -18.77
C GLN A 388 -49.43 13.35 -19.16
N PHE A 389 -48.53 14.34 -19.10
CA PHE A 389 -47.95 14.99 -20.29
C PHE A 389 -46.98 16.13 -19.93
N ASN A 390 -45.82 16.05 -20.58
CA ASN A 390 -44.70 16.97 -20.73
C ASN A 390 -45.03 18.46 -20.77
N ASN A 391 -44.23 19.27 -20.06
CA ASN A 391 -43.29 20.25 -20.63
C ASN A 391 -42.90 21.30 -19.58
N LEU A 392 -41.67 21.25 -19.10
CA LEU A 392 -40.79 22.41 -18.96
C LEU A 392 -39.37 21.94 -18.60
N SER A 393 -38.49 22.20 -19.56
CA SER A 393 -37.04 22.01 -19.55
C SER A 393 -36.35 22.73 -18.40
N LEU A 394 -35.20 22.19 -17.97
CA LEU A 394 -33.88 22.85 -17.96
C LEU A 394 -32.97 22.11 -16.97
N ASP A 395 -31.89 21.55 -17.54
CA ASP A 395 -30.50 21.56 -17.08
C ASP A 395 -30.23 21.83 -15.60
N ASP A 396 -29.61 20.85 -14.92
CA ASP A 396 -28.45 21.00 -14.02
C ASP A 396 -28.24 19.68 -13.24
N ASN A 397 -27.05 19.22 -12.89
CA ASN A 397 -25.68 19.46 -13.36
C ASN A 397 -24.75 18.51 -12.58
N GLY A 398 -23.53 18.36 -13.10
CA GLY A 398 -22.32 18.04 -12.33
C GLY A 398 -21.97 16.56 -12.31
N TYR A 399 -20.74 16.11 -12.55
CA TYR A 399 -19.38 16.68 -12.70
C TYR A 399 -18.52 15.44 -13.11
N ASP A 400 -17.37 15.42 -13.79
CA ASP A 400 -16.20 16.29 -13.84
C ASP A 400 -15.27 15.86 -15.01
N ASP A 401 -14.37 16.76 -15.42
CA ASP A 401 -13.19 16.53 -16.27
C ASP A 401 -12.11 15.71 -15.51
N GLU A 402 -11.36 14.84 -16.21
CA GLU A 402 -10.04 14.37 -15.77
C GLU A 402 -8.98 14.52 -16.87
N ASP A 403 -7.89 15.18 -16.49
CA ASP A 403 -6.60 15.16 -17.18
C ASP A 403 -6.03 13.72 -17.15
N LEU A 404 -6.25 13.00 -18.26
CA LEU A 404 -5.30 12.12 -18.96
C LEU A 404 -4.49 11.11 -18.12
N THR A 405 -5.18 10.18 -17.48
CA THR A 405 -4.92 8.73 -17.71
C THR A 405 -6.20 7.88 -17.82
N THR A 406 -7.36 8.50 -18.08
CA THR A 406 -8.67 7.81 -18.18
C THR A 406 -9.20 7.70 -19.62
N GLN A 407 -8.32 7.53 -20.62
CA GLN A 407 -8.73 7.28 -22.01
C GLN A 407 -9.24 5.84 -22.29
N LYS A 408 -9.63 5.06 -21.28
CA LYS A 408 -9.89 3.61 -21.46
C LYS A 408 -11.30 3.11 -21.11
N ILE A 409 -12.25 3.99 -20.77
CA ILE A 409 -13.67 3.62 -20.53
C ILE A 409 -14.69 4.58 -21.21
N GLY A 410 -14.28 5.79 -21.61
CA GLY A 410 -15.21 6.81 -22.14
C GLY A 410 -15.89 6.50 -23.49
N ASP A 411 -15.42 5.54 -24.28
CA ASP A 411 -16.00 5.23 -25.61
C ASP A 411 -17.32 4.46 -25.53
N SER A 412 -17.58 3.66 -24.48
CA SER A 412 -18.82 2.88 -24.36
C SER A 412 -20.00 3.72 -23.88
N ASP A 413 -19.77 4.56 -22.87
CA ASP A 413 -20.82 5.32 -22.20
C ASP A 413 -21.29 6.50 -23.08
N THR A 414 -20.36 7.11 -23.82
CA THR A 414 -20.68 8.11 -24.84
C THR A 414 -21.48 7.51 -25.99
N ARG A 415 -21.09 6.32 -26.49
CA ARG A 415 -21.83 5.62 -27.54
C ARG A 415 -23.21 5.15 -27.08
N LEU A 416 -23.33 4.68 -25.83
CA LEU A 416 -24.63 4.32 -25.25
C LEU A 416 -25.56 5.55 -25.19
N MET A 417 -25.03 6.72 -24.85
CA MET A 417 -25.77 7.98 -24.83
C MET A 417 -26.22 8.40 -26.25
N GLU A 418 -25.38 8.19 -27.28
CA GLU A 418 -25.78 8.37 -28.69
C GLU A 418 -26.88 7.39 -29.11
N MET A 419 -26.76 6.10 -28.77
CA MET A 419 -27.79 5.09 -29.08
C MET A 419 -29.11 5.38 -28.37
N LEU A 420 -29.08 5.89 -27.14
CA LEU A 420 -30.26 6.36 -26.40
C LEU A 420 -30.89 7.60 -27.08
N ALA A 421 -30.07 8.53 -27.58
CA ALA A 421 -30.54 9.68 -28.34
C ALA A 421 -31.16 9.25 -29.68
N ALA A 422 -30.56 8.30 -30.39
CA ALA A 422 -31.11 7.70 -31.61
C ALA A 422 -32.44 6.97 -31.32
N GLN A 423 -32.51 6.19 -30.24
CA GLN A 423 -33.76 5.54 -29.80
C GLN A 423 -34.86 6.56 -29.48
N ALA A 424 -34.52 7.68 -28.83
CA ALA A 424 -35.45 8.77 -28.56
C ALA A 424 -35.92 9.46 -29.85
N ALA A 425 -35.01 9.71 -30.80
CA ALA A 425 -35.35 10.28 -32.11
C ALA A 425 -36.26 9.36 -32.94
N HIS A 426 -36.10 8.04 -32.80
CA HIS A 426 -36.96 7.04 -33.44
C HIS A 426 -38.32 6.88 -32.75
N ARG A 427 -38.45 7.25 -31.47
CA ARG A 427 -39.73 7.20 -30.73
C ARG A 427 -40.72 8.29 -31.16
N ASP A 428 -40.23 9.46 -31.58
CA ASP A 428 -41.07 10.57 -32.06
C ASP A 428 -41.46 10.44 -33.54
N GLY A 429 -40.86 9.51 -34.28
CA GLY A 429 -41.10 9.27 -35.70
C GLY A 429 -42.11 8.16 -35.99
N SER A 430 -43.35 8.54 -36.28
CA SER A 430 -44.40 7.73 -36.92
C SER A 430 -45.04 6.60 -36.10
N ALA A 431 -46.22 6.91 -35.56
CA ALA A 431 -47.24 5.92 -35.30
C ALA A 431 -47.72 5.29 -36.63
N SER A 432 -47.65 3.96 -36.72
CA SER A 432 -48.56 3.11 -37.50
C SER A 432 -48.65 3.36 -39.02
N GLU A 433 -47.56 3.14 -39.76
CA GLU A 433 -47.68 2.78 -41.19
C GLU A 433 -47.63 1.25 -41.33
N ASP A 434 -48.66 0.64 -41.94
CA ASP A 434 -48.67 -0.79 -42.26
C ASP A 434 -47.54 -1.09 -43.26
N GLU A 435 -46.53 -1.85 -42.83
CA GLU A 435 -45.32 -2.14 -43.61
C GLU A 435 -45.65 -2.89 -44.91
N GLU A 436 -46.72 -3.68 -44.86
CA GLU A 436 -47.23 -4.41 -46.02
C GLU A 436 -47.91 -3.47 -47.04
N ALA A 437 -48.48 -2.35 -46.59
CA ALA A 437 -49.04 -1.32 -47.45
C ALA A 437 -47.94 -0.50 -48.12
N VAL A 438 -46.83 -0.22 -47.42
CA VAL A 438 -45.64 0.44 -47.98
C VAL A 438 -44.96 -0.46 -49.03
N ALA A 439 -44.82 -1.76 -48.75
CA ALA A 439 -44.29 -2.73 -49.70
C ALA A 439 -45.16 -2.90 -50.96
N ALA A 440 -46.49 -2.74 -50.83
CA ALA A 440 -47.45 -2.84 -51.94
C ALA A 440 -47.72 -1.50 -52.68
N ASN A 441 -47.14 -0.38 -52.24
CA ASN A 441 -47.43 0.93 -52.81
C ASN A 441 -46.70 1.14 -54.16
N GLU A 442 -47.45 1.23 -55.26
CA GLU A 442 -46.91 1.43 -56.61
C GLU A 442 -46.38 2.85 -56.87
N LYS A 443 -46.57 3.81 -55.94
CA LYS A 443 -46.14 5.22 -56.12
C LYS A 443 -44.74 5.54 -55.59
N LEU A 444 -44.21 4.75 -54.66
CA LEU A 444 -42.88 4.97 -54.08
C LEU A 444 -41.81 4.31 -54.95
N SER A 445 -40.65 4.97 -55.07
CA SER A 445 -39.47 4.37 -55.71
C SER A 445 -39.03 3.13 -54.94
N GLU A 446 -38.48 2.13 -55.63
CA GLU A 446 -37.91 0.92 -54.99
C GLU A 446 -36.79 1.26 -53.98
N GLU A 447 -36.08 2.36 -54.20
CA GLU A 447 -35.07 2.89 -53.26
C GLU A 447 -35.70 3.51 -52.01
N GLU A 448 -36.81 4.23 -52.16
CA GLU A 448 -37.54 4.83 -51.03
C GLU A 448 -38.24 3.77 -50.18
N LYS A 449 -38.74 2.69 -50.80
CA LYS A 449 -39.29 1.54 -50.06
C LYS A 449 -38.22 0.87 -49.19
N ARG A 450 -37.01 0.69 -49.73
CA ARG A 450 -35.88 0.10 -48.98
C ARG A 450 -35.51 0.95 -47.78
N THR A 451 -35.38 2.27 -47.93
CA THR A 451 -35.00 3.16 -46.81
C THR A 451 -36.07 3.21 -45.72
N VAL A 452 -37.35 3.30 -46.10
CA VAL A 452 -38.47 3.33 -45.13
C VAL A 452 -38.59 1.99 -44.38
N LEU A 453 -38.53 0.86 -45.10
CA LEU A 453 -38.65 -0.47 -44.48
C LEU A 453 -37.41 -0.82 -43.64
N GLN A 454 -36.19 -0.40 -44.03
CA GLN A 454 -34.98 -0.59 -43.23
C GLN A 454 -35.04 0.22 -41.92
N LYS A 455 -35.48 1.48 -41.99
CA LYS A 455 -35.67 2.34 -40.81
C LYS A 455 -36.74 1.79 -39.88
N ALA A 456 -37.81 1.18 -40.42
CA ALA A 456 -38.83 0.49 -39.64
C ALA A 456 -38.28 -0.76 -38.93
N LEU A 457 -37.38 -1.53 -39.56
CA LEU A 457 -36.71 -2.67 -38.92
C LEU A 457 -35.82 -2.21 -37.75
N ASN A 458 -35.00 -1.17 -37.95
CA ASN A 458 -34.12 -0.65 -36.89
C ASN A 458 -34.92 -0.13 -35.69
N MET A 459 -36.02 0.57 -35.96
CA MET A 459 -36.94 1.06 -34.92
C MET A 459 -37.65 -0.07 -34.17
N ALA A 460 -38.07 -1.13 -34.88
CA ALA A 460 -38.66 -2.30 -34.25
C ALA A 460 -37.64 -3.01 -33.34
N ALA A 461 -36.38 -3.07 -33.79
CA ALA A 461 -35.29 -3.68 -33.03
C ALA A 461 -34.90 -2.88 -31.77
N SER A 462 -34.87 -1.54 -31.84
CA SER A 462 -34.57 -0.67 -30.70
C SER A 462 -35.69 -0.64 -29.64
N ASN A 463 -36.95 -0.83 -30.07
CA ASN A 463 -38.13 -0.76 -29.19
C ASN A 463 -38.55 -2.12 -28.62
N GLY A 464 -37.98 -3.23 -29.12
CA GLY A 464 -38.34 -4.57 -28.68
C GLY A 464 -39.64 -5.13 -29.30
N ASP A 465 -40.07 -4.63 -30.46
CA ASP A 465 -41.32 -5.02 -31.11
C ASP A 465 -41.14 -6.29 -31.98
N VAL A 466 -41.31 -7.45 -31.33
CA VAL A 466 -41.13 -8.77 -31.95
C VAL A 466 -42.14 -9.04 -33.07
N ASP A 467 -43.41 -8.65 -32.87
CA ASP A 467 -44.49 -8.90 -33.82
C ASP A 467 -44.24 -8.15 -35.13
N ARG A 468 -43.70 -6.93 -35.05
CA ARG A 468 -43.32 -6.11 -36.21
C ARG A 468 -42.13 -6.70 -36.96
N ILE A 469 -41.12 -7.19 -36.24
CA ILE A 469 -39.96 -7.85 -36.86
C ILE A 469 -40.38 -9.14 -37.58
N GLN A 470 -41.22 -9.96 -36.96
CA GLN A 470 -41.74 -11.18 -37.60
C GLN A 470 -42.59 -10.87 -38.84
N ARG A 471 -43.39 -9.79 -38.83
CA ARG A 471 -44.15 -9.35 -40.02
C ARG A 471 -43.25 -8.85 -41.15
N ILE A 472 -42.21 -8.07 -40.84
CA ILE A 472 -41.25 -7.57 -41.84
C ILE A 472 -40.46 -8.74 -42.45
N LEU A 473 -39.96 -9.66 -41.63
CA LEU A 473 -39.10 -10.76 -42.05
C LEU A 473 -39.87 -11.97 -42.62
N GLY A 474 -41.15 -12.12 -42.27
CA GLY A 474 -42.05 -13.17 -42.78
C GLY A 474 -42.93 -12.76 -43.97
N GLY A 475 -43.04 -11.46 -44.26
CA GLY A 475 -43.93 -10.91 -45.28
C GLY A 475 -43.24 -10.55 -46.61
N LYS A 476 -43.99 -9.86 -47.49
CA LYS A 476 -43.49 -9.33 -48.78
C LYS A 476 -42.41 -8.26 -48.62
N ALA A 477 -42.24 -7.69 -47.42
CA ALA A 477 -41.24 -6.69 -47.11
C ALA A 477 -39.81 -7.24 -47.05
N LYS A 478 -39.63 -8.56 -46.85
CA LYS A 478 -38.29 -9.20 -46.77
C LYS A 478 -37.41 -8.91 -47.99
N GLN A 479 -37.99 -8.75 -49.18
CA GLN A 479 -37.23 -8.48 -50.41
C GLN A 479 -36.61 -7.06 -50.47
N PHE A 480 -37.04 -6.17 -49.57
CA PHE A 480 -36.63 -4.77 -49.50
C PHE A 480 -35.80 -4.44 -48.25
N VAL A 481 -35.57 -5.43 -47.39
CA VAL A 481 -34.92 -5.25 -46.08
C VAL A 481 -33.70 -6.13 -46.02
N ASP A 482 -32.58 -5.54 -45.61
CA ASP A 482 -31.34 -6.24 -45.32
C ASP A 482 -31.18 -6.32 -43.80
N ILE A 483 -31.07 -7.55 -43.29
CA ILE A 483 -31.04 -7.83 -41.85
C ILE A 483 -29.76 -7.27 -41.20
N ASP A 484 -28.67 -7.18 -41.96
CA ASP A 484 -27.36 -6.76 -41.46
C ASP A 484 -26.97 -5.34 -41.90
N ALA A 485 -27.87 -4.61 -42.57
CA ALA A 485 -27.58 -3.28 -43.05
C ALA A 485 -27.45 -2.29 -41.88
N PRO A 486 -26.30 -1.58 -41.76
CA PRO A 486 -26.12 -0.55 -40.76
C PRO A 486 -26.94 0.69 -41.10
N ASP A 487 -27.32 1.45 -40.07
CA ASP A 487 -27.90 2.78 -40.23
C ASP A 487 -26.87 3.87 -40.52
N GLU A 488 -27.29 5.14 -40.51
CA GLU A 488 -26.44 6.32 -40.72
C GLU A 488 -25.31 6.43 -39.67
N GLU A 489 -25.46 5.78 -38.51
CA GLU A 489 -24.46 5.74 -37.44
C GLU A 489 -23.55 4.50 -37.48
N GLY A 490 -23.84 3.54 -38.35
CA GLY A 490 -23.07 2.31 -38.50
C GLY A 490 -23.56 1.14 -37.64
N THR A 491 -24.76 1.22 -37.04
CA THR A 491 -25.28 0.22 -36.12
C THR A 491 -26.31 -0.69 -36.80
N ALA A 492 -26.15 -2.00 -36.61
CA ALA A 492 -27.06 -3.02 -37.15
C ALA A 492 -28.26 -3.28 -36.22
N PRO A 493 -29.41 -3.77 -36.73
CA PRO A 493 -30.59 -4.10 -35.92
C PRO A 493 -30.29 -5.01 -34.73
N LEU A 494 -29.43 -6.02 -34.92
CA LEU A 494 -29.04 -6.97 -33.86
C LEU A 494 -28.30 -6.29 -32.69
N ILE A 495 -27.50 -5.26 -32.98
CA ILE A 495 -26.75 -4.50 -31.97
C ILE A 495 -27.72 -3.64 -31.14
N TYR A 496 -28.71 -3.00 -31.76
CA TYR A 496 -29.76 -2.28 -31.04
C TYR A 496 -30.55 -3.18 -30.09
N ALA A 497 -30.97 -4.35 -30.56
CA ALA A 497 -31.69 -5.31 -29.73
C ALA A 497 -30.85 -5.82 -28.56
N SER A 498 -29.55 -6.05 -28.79
CA SER A 498 -28.61 -6.55 -27.77
C SER A 498 -28.21 -5.49 -26.75
N CYS A 499 -28.03 -4.23 -27.16
CA CYS A 499 -27.71 -3.12 -26.28
C CYS A 499 -28.86 -2.83 -25.28
N PHE A 500 -30.11 -2.80 -25.76
CA PHE A 500 -31.28 -2.46 -24.96
C PHE A 500 -31.93 -3.63 -24.20
N GLY A 501 -31.43 -4.86 -24.36
CA GLY A 501 -31.93 -6.01 -23.58
C GLY A 501 -33.17 -6.71 -24.16
N HIS A 502 -33.43 -6.60 -25.46
CA HIS A 502 -34.61 -7.19 -26.10
C HIS A 502 -34.39 -8.63 -26.57
N GLU A 503 -34.39 -9.58 -25.63
CA GLU A 503 -34.07 -11.00 -25.87
C GLU A 503 -34.93 -11.66 -26.96
N ALA A 504 -36.24 -11.44 -26.94
CA ALA A 504 -37.16 -12.03 -27.91
C ALA A 504 -36.95 -11.50 -29.34
N VAL A 505 -36.47 -10.26 -29.47
CA VAL A 505 -36.09 -9.68 -30.77
C VAL A 505 -34.76 -10.24 -31.26
N VAL A 506 -33.78 -10.38 -30.36
CA VAL A 506 -32.48 -11.00 -30.69
C VAL A 506 -32.71 -12.41 -31.24
N ALA A 507 -33.53 -13.23 -30.58
CA ALA A 507 -33.89 -14.56 -31.06
C ALA A 507 -34.54 -14.51 -32.45
N ALA A 508 -35.52 -13.62 -32.67
CA ALA A 508 -36.20 -13.49 -33.97
C ALA A 508 -35.27 -13.04 -35.11
N LEU A 509 -34.29 -12.17 -34.83
CA LEU A 509 -33.27 -11.73 -35.80
C LEU A 509 -32.27 -12.86 -36.10
N LEU A 510 -31.82 -13.60 -35.08
CA LEU A 510 -30.92 -14.74 -35.23
C LEU A 510 -31.58 -15.90 -36.02
N ASP A 511 -32.84 -16.22 -35.73
CA ASP A 511 -33.63 -17.21 -36.46
C ASP A 511 -33.83 -16.83 -37.94
N ALA A 512 -33.84 -15.53 -38.24
CA ALA A 512 -33.93 -15.01 -39.60
C ALA A 512 -32.58 -14.99 -40.34
N GLY A 513 -31.48 -15.36 -39.66
CA GLY A 513 -30.14 -15.48 -40.24
C GLY A 513 -29.27 -14.21 -40.13
N ALA A 514 -29.50 -13.35 -39.13
CA ALA A 514 -28.64 -12.19 -38.87
C ALA A 514 -27.19 -12.62 -38.59
N ASN A 515 -26.22 -11.84 -39.07
CA ASN A 515 -24.81 -12.09 -38.80
C ASN A 515 -24.46 -11.69 -37.35
N VAL A 516 -24.13 -12.70 -36.55
CA VAL A 516 -23.91 -12.57 -35.10
C VAL A 516 -22.68 -11.72 -34.75
N ASP A 517 -21.64 -11.76 -35.59
CA ASP A 517 -20.36 -11.08 -35.35
C ASP A 517 -20.27 -9.72 -36.07
N LYS A 518 -21.38 -9.22 -36.61
CA LYS A 518 -21.40 -7.89 -37.23
C LYS A 518 -21.07 -6.83 -36.18
N GLN A 519 -20.06 -6.02 -36.47
CA GLN A 519 -19.63 -4.93 -35.59
C GLN A 519 -20.20 -3.58 -36.05
N ASP A 520 -20.39 -2.67 -35.10
CA ASP A 520 -20.74 -1.28 -35.38
C ASP A 520 -19.53 -0.44 -35.84
N ARG A 521 -19.73 0.88 -36.00
CA ARG A 521 -18.67 1.83 -36.38
C ARG A 521 -17.44 1.79 -35.45
N ASN A 522 -17.63 1.48 -34.17
CA ASN A 522 -16.56 1.42 -33.17
C ASN A 522 -15.96 0.01 -33.05
N GLN A 523 -16.30 -0.91 -33.96
CA GLN A 523 -15.91 -2.30 -33.92
C GLN A 523 -16.50 -3.06 -32.73
N TRP A 524 -17.66 -2.65 -32.21
CA TRP A 524 -18.35 -3.40 -31.14
C TRP A 524 -19.34 -4.40 -31.70
N SER A 525 -19.26 -5.65 -31.24
CA SER A 525 -20.21 -6.71 -31.62
C SER A 525 -21.45 -6.72 -30.72
N ALA A 526 -22.52 -7.39 -31.16
CA ALA A 526 -23.71 -7.61 -30.36
C ALA A 526 -23.39 -8.29 -29.00
N LEU A 527 -22.40 -9.20 -29.00
CA LEU A 527 -21.95 -9.90 -27.79
C LEU A 527 -21.29 -8.93 -26.79
N MET A 528 -20.43 -8.01 -27.25
CA MET A 528 -19.80 -7.01 -26.38
C MET A 528 -20.83 -6.15 -25.67
N TRP A 529 -21.82 -5.64 -26.41
CA TRP A 529 -22.92 -4.85 -25.85
C TRP A 529 -23.76 -5.63 -24.82
N ALA A 530 -24.04 -6.91 -25.09
CA ALA A 530 -24.77 -7.76 -24.16
C ALA A 530 -23.96 -8.02 -22.86
N MET A 531 -22.64 -8.17 -22.95
CA MET A 531 -21.76 -8.39 -21.79
C MET A 531 -21.61 -7.13 -20.94
N THR A 532 -21.34 -5.97 -21.55
CA THR A 532 -21.20 -4.68 -20.83
C THR A 532 -22.49 -4.30 -20.10
N ASN A 533 -23.65 -4.50 -20.72
CA ASN A 533 -24.95 -4.17 -20.13
C ASN A 533 -25.54 -5.31 -19.26
N ARG A 534 -24.78 -6.39 -19.04
CA ARG A 534 -25.14 -7.54 -18.18
C ARG A 534 -26.40 -8.30 -18.62
N HIS A 535 -26.68 -8.35 -19.92
CA HIS A 535 -27.84 -9.07 -20.50
C HIS A 535 -27.54 -10.56 -20.67
N LYS A 536 -27.62 -11.33 -19.58
CA LYS A 536 -27.24 -12.76 -19.54
C LYS A 536 -28.00 -13.67 -20.52
N GLY A 537 -29.30 -13.45 -20.74
CA GLY A 537 -30.11 -14.24 -21.68
C GLY A 537 -29.69 -14.00 -23.13
N ILE A 538 -29.37 -12.75 -23.47
CA ILE A 538 -28.90 -12.35 -24.80
C ILE A 538 -27.49 -12.86 -25.06
N ALA A 539 -26.59 -12.72 -24.09
CA ALA A 539 -25.23 -13.26 -24.16
C ALA A 539 -25.25 -14.76 -24.48
N LYS A 540 -26.12 -15.51 -23.79
CA LYS A 540 -26.32 -16.93 -24.07
C LYS A 540 -26.89 -17.19 -25.46
N ALA A 541 -27.95 -16.48 -25.87
CA ALA A 541 -28.55 -16.65 -27.19
C ALA A 541 -27.55 -16.37 -28.33
N LEU A 542 -26.70 -15.34 -28.18
CA LEU A 542 -25.66 -15.02 -29.15
C LEU A 542 -24.59 -16.13 -29.21
N LEU A 543 -24.13 -16.64 -28.06
CA LEU A 543 -23.16 -17.74 -28.00
C LEU A 543 -23.72 -19.07 -28.54
N ASP A 544 -24.98 -19.40 -28.23
CA ASP A 544 -25.70 -20.58 -28.75
C ASP A 544 -25.80 -20.55 -30.29
N HIS A 545 -25.88 -19.35 -30.89
CA HIS A 545 -25.88 -19.12 -32.34
C HIS A 545 -24.48 -18.90 -32.94
N GLY A 546 -23.41 -19.14 -32.17
CA GLY A 546 -22.03 -19.17 -32.67
C GLY A 546 -21.31 -17.82 -32.71
N ALA A 547 -21.71 -16.83 -31.89
CA ALA A 547 -20.96 -15.60 -31.71
C ALA A 547 -19.50 -15.89 -31.34
N SER A 548 -18.54 -15.27 -32.05
CA SER A 548 -17.13 -15.43 -31.73
C SER A 548 -16.75 -14.53 -30.55
N PRO A 549 -16.24 -15.09 -29.45
CA PRO A 549 -15.77 -14.29 -28.31
C PRO A 549 -14.46 -13.56 -28.59
N GLU A 550 -13.71 -13.99 -29.60
CA GLU A 550 -12.38 -13.49 -29.97
C GLU A 550 -12.43 -12.20 -30.81
N VAL A 551 -13.62 -11.73 -31.17
CA VAL A 551 -13.81 -10.47 -31.89
C VAL A 551 -13.26 -9.33 -31.03
N LYS A 552 -12.44 -8.47 -31.63
CA LYS A 552 -11.77 -7.37 -30.93
C LYS A 552 -12.41 -6.04 -31.27
N SER A 553 -12.63 -5.22 -30.24
CA SER A 553 -13.06 -3.83 -30.39
C SER A 553 -11.92 -2.94 -30.92
N SER A 554 -12.22 -1.66 -31.20
CA SER A 554 -11.21 -0.66 -31.59
C SER A 554 -10.07 -0.50 -30.56
N SER A 555 -10.33 -0.83 -29.30
CA SER A 555 -9.36 -0.82 -28.20
C SER A 555 -8.58 -2.14 -28.03
N GLY A 556 -8.84 -3.14 -28.88
CA GLY A 556 -8.17 -4.44 -28.85
C GLY A 556 -8.75 -5.43 -27.83
N ARG A 557 -9.80 -5.06 -27.10
CA ARG A 557 -10.47 -5.87 -26.07
C ARG A 557 -11.52 -6.83 -26.67
N THR A 558 -11.62 -8.02 -26.11
CA THR A 558 -12.62 -9.05 -26.45
C THR A 558 -13.94 -8.84 -25.70
N ALA A 559 -15.00 -9.55 -26.05
CA ALA A 559 -16.28 -9.46 -25.33
C ALA A 559 -16.16 -9.90 -23.85
N PHE A 560 -15.21 -10.80 -23.54
CA PHE A 560 -14.99 -11.29 -22.18
C PHE A 560 -14.20 -10.33 -21.30
N ASP A 561 -13.37 -9.46 -21.88
CA ASP A 561 -12.63 -8.42 -21.14
C ASP A 561 -13.54 -7.39 -20.45
N PHE A 562 -14.80 -7.29 -20.89
CA PHE A 562 -15.80 -6.38 -20.31
C PHE A 562 -16.61 -7.02 -19.17
N VAL A 563 -16.40 -8.31 -18.88
CA VAL A 563 -17.07 -9.04 -17.81
C VAL A 563 -16.18 -9.04 -16.57
N ALA A 564 -16.68 -8.50 -15.45
CA ALA A 564 -15.94 -8.54 -14.19
C ALA A 564 -15.81 -9.99 -13.68
N PRO A 565 -14.63 -10.38 -13.14
CA PRO A 565 -14.46 -11.66 -12.47
C PRO A 565 -15.49 -11.78 -11.33
N ASP A 566 -16.09 -12.96 -11.19
CA ASP A 566 -17.16 -13.28 -10.23
C ASP A 566 -18.52 -12.57 -10.40
N SER A 567 -18.78 -11.97 -11.57
CA SER A 567 -20.10 -11.42 -11.88
C SER A 567 -21.17 -12.49 -12.12
N GLU A 568 -22.45 -12.18 -11.85
CA GLU A 568 -23.57 -13.11 -12.07
C GLU A 568 -23.66 -13.63 -13.51
N ILE A 569 -23.26 -12.81 -14.50
CA ILE A 569 -23.23 -13.22 -15.91
C ILE A 569 -22.11 -14.22 -16.19
N SER A 570 -20.96 -14.09 -15.52
CA SER A 570 -19.86 -15.05 -15.60
C SER A 570 -20.27 -16.42 -15.02
N GLY A 571 -20.89 -16.41 -13.83
CA GLY A 571 -21.43 -17.63 -13.22
C GLY A 571 -22.53 -18.29 -14.06
N TYR A 572 -23.45 -17.50 -14.62
CA TYR A 572 -24.54 -18.01 -15.46
C TYR A 572 -24.05 -18.66 -16.77
N LEU A 573 -23.00 -18.09 -17.38
CA LEU A 573 -22.40 -18.62 -18.61
C LEU A 573 -21.58 -19.87 -18.32
N HIS A 574 -20.83 -19.88 -17.21
CA HIS A 574 -20.13 -21.06 -16.71
C HIS A 574 -21.09 -22.24 -16.44
N ASP A 575 -22.21 -21.97 -15.74
CA ASP A 575 -23.27 -22.96 -15.48
C ASP A 575 -23.96 -23.46 -16.76
N SER A 576 -23.99 -22.61 -17.80
CA SER A 576 -24.54 -22.95 -19.12
C SER A 576 -23.53 -23.70 -20.02
N GLY A 577 -22.34 -24.01 -19.52
CA GLY A 577 -21.30 -24.76 -20.25
C GLY A 577 -20.33 -23.91 -21.06
N TYR A 578 -20.51 -22.58 -21.08
CA TYR A 578 -19.58 -21.64 -21.70
C TYR A 578 -18.46 -21.32 -20.71
N HIS A 579 -17.33 -22.01 -20.88
CA HIS A 579 -16.14 -21.74 -20.10
C HIS A 579 -15.54 -20.44 -20.63
N ILE A 580 -15.77 -19.35 -19.90
CA ILE A 580 -15.13 -18.06 -20.17
C ILE A 580 -13.67 -18.24 -19.81
N GLY A 581 -12.85 -18.64 -20.79
CA GLY A 581 -11.42 -18.42 -20.72
C GLY A 581 -11.21 -16.91 -20.74
N THR A 582 -10.51 -16.39 -19.75
CA THR A 582 -10.16 -14.97 -19.61
C THR A 582 -9.28 -14.56 -20.80
N ALA A 583 -9.86 -14.34 -21.97
CA ALA A 583 -9.15 -14.04 -23.21
C ALA A 583 -8.68 -12.58 -23.22
N GLY A 584 -7.62 -12.35 -22.43
CA GLY A 584 -7.02 -11.05 -22.12
C GLY A 584 -6.11 -11.09 -20.89
N VAL A 585 -6.21 -12.16 -20.09
CA VAL A 585 -5.26 -12.56 -19.06
C VAL A 585 -4.69 -13.90 -19.53
N THR A 586 -3.42 -13.95 -19.90
CA THR A 586 -2.73 -15.25 -19.92
C THR A 586 -2.96 -15.86 -18.55
N ASP A 587 -3.47 -17.08 -18.51
CA ASP A 587 -3.86 -17.83 -17.31
C ASP A 587 -2.61 -18.22 -16.51
N ASP A 588 -1.87 -17.21 -16.08
CA ASP A 588 -0.83 -17.28 -15.08
C ASP A 588 -1.57 -17.26 -13.74
N PHE A 589 -2.03 -18.46 -13.35
CA PHE A 589 -2.58 -18.76 -12.04
C PHE A 589 -1.61 -18.44 -10.88
N TYR A 590 -0.38 -18.00 -11.21
CA TYR A 590 0.60 -17.35 -10.32
C TYR A 590 0.81 -15.90 -10.73
N ASN A 591 -0.14 -15.05 -10.35
CA ASN A 591 0.20 -13.69 -9.94
C ASN A 591 0.21 -13.72 -8.41
N PRO A 592 1.38 -13.65 -7.73
CA PRO A 592 1.45 -13.74 -6.26
C PRO A 592 0.99 -12.41 -5.64
N GLY A 593 -0.26 -12.06 -5.87
CA GLY A 593 -0.88 -10.80 -5.46
C GLY A 593 -1.31 -10.78 -3.99
N PHE A 594 -0.53 -11.34 -3.05
CA PHE A 594 -0.86 -11.21 -1.63
C PHE A 594 0.32 -11.03 -0.65
N SER A 595 1.56 -10.82 -1.12
CA SER A 595 2.64 -10.34 -0.23
C SER A 595 3.67 -9.44 -0.90
N GLN A 596 4.01 -9.68 -2.18
CA GLN A 596 4.95 -8.83 -2.92
C GLN A 596 4.31 -7.51 -3.32
N ASP A 597 3.08 -7.53 -3.85
CA ASP A 597 2.31 -6.31 -4.12
C ASP A 597 2.13 -5.50 -2.84
N ARG A 598 1.91 -6.11 -1.67
CA ARG A 598 1.79 -5.37 -0.42
C ARG A 598 3.11 -4.75 0.05
N PHE A 599 4.25 -5.40 -0.19
CA PHE A 599 5.58 -4.88 0.15
C PHE A 599 6.06 -3.82 -0.86
N GLU A 600 5.74 -4.00 -2.14
CA GLU A 600 6.03 -3.05 -3.22
C GLU A 600 5.06 -1.87 -3.21
N GLU A 601 3.81 -2.07 -2.81
CA GLU A 601 2.82 -1.05 -2.51
C GLU A 601 3.16 -0.37 -1.18
N GLU A 602 3.69 -1.05 -0.17
CA GLU A 602 4.23 -0.43 1.06
C GLU A 602 5.54 0.33 0.79
N MET A 603 6.39 -0.14 -0.13
CA MET A 603 7.61 0.56 -0.57
C MET A 603 7.28 1.72 -1.50
N ALA A 604 6.32 1.57 -2.41
CA ALA A 604 5.82 2.64 -3.26
C ALA A 604 5.02 3.64 -2.44
N GLU A 605 4.21 3.23 -1.47
CA GLU A 605 3.57 4.10 -0.49
C GLU A 605 4.63 4.75 0.38
N ASN A 606 5.65 4.04 0.90
CA ASN A 606 6.74 4.66 1.66
C ASN A 606 7.59 5.61 0.81
N GLU A 607 7.79 5.35 -0.48
CA GLU A 607 8.55 6.20 -1.39
C GLU A 607 7.70 7.39 -1.87
N GLN A 608 6.41 7.19 -2.14
CA GLN A 608 5.44 8.22 -2.49
C GLN A 608 5.16 9.11 -1.28
N ARG A 609 5.10 8.53 -0.07
CA ARG A 609 5.11 9.22 1.21
C ARG A 609 6.43 9.97 1.39
N ARG A 610 7.61 9.37 1.14
CA ARG A 610 8.92 10.07 1.15
C ARG A 610 8.99 11.23 0.15
N ARG A 611 8.40 11.10 -1.05
CA ARG A 611 8.34 12.17 -2.05
C ARG A 611 7.38 13.28 -1.64
N MET A 612 6.18 12.94 -1.17
CA MET A 612 5.26 13.91 -0.56
C MET A 612 5.91 14.59 0.65
N MET A 613 6.69 13.85 1.46
CA MET A 613 7.45 14.34 2.61
C MET A 613 8.60 15.28 2.21
N MET A 614 9.33 15.02 1.12
CA MET A 614 10.35 15.94 0.58
C MET A 614 9.75 17.22 0.01
N GLU A 615 8.59 17.13 -0.64
CA GLU A 615 7.85 18.31 -1.11
C GLU A 615 7.34 19.15 0.07
N SER A 616 6.91 18.50 1.16
CA SER A 616 6.39 19.17 2.36
C SER A 616 7.52 19.75 3.25
N ALA A 617 8.71 19.13 3.25
CA ALA A 617 9.89 19.62 3.98
C ALA A 617 10.43 20.95 3.46
N ARG A 618 10.20 21.27 2.17
CA ARG A 618 10.50 22.61 1.61
C ARG A 618 9.63 23.71 2.21
N ASP A 619 8.40 23.39 2.61
CA ASP A 619 7.46 24.35 3.23
C ASP A 619 7.79 24.66 4.70
N LEU A 620 8.62 23.82 5.35
CA LEU A 620 9.01 23.95 6.75
C LEU A 620 10.27 24.83 6.97
N GLU A 621 10.91 25.35 5.92
CA GLU A 621 12.22 26.03 6.02
C GLU A 621 13.28 25.18 6.76
N VAL A 622 13.09 23.85 6.81
CA VAL A 622 14.06 22.92 7.39
C VAL A 622 15.25 22.93 6.44
N ASP A 623 16.43 23.29 6.96
CA ASP A 623 17.65 23.39 6.19
C ASP A 623 18.09 21.99 5.74
N LEU A 624 17.55 21.54 4.59
CA LEU A 624 17.82 20.23 4.00
C LEU A 624 19.32 19.98 3.77
N GLY A 625 20.15 21.05 3.74
CA GLY A 625 21.61 20.96 3.68
C GLY A 625 22.28 20.60 5.01
N ALA A 626 21.66 20.94 6.15
CA ALA A 626 22.09 20.51 7.48
C ALA A 626 21.64 19.06 7.80
N VAL A 627 20.66 18.54 7.06
CA VAL A 627 20.08 17.20 7.26
C VAL A 627 20.64 16.14 6.29
N GLY A 628 21.91 16.25 5.87
CA GLY A 628 22.71 15.21 5.20
C GLY A 628 21.95 14.32 4.20
N LEU A 629 21.85 14.74 2.93
CA LEU A 629 21.18 14.02 1.84
C LEU A 629 22.09 13.00 1.12
N GLU A 630 22.92 12.28 1.86
CA GLU A 630 23.75 11.20 1.34
C GLU A 630 23.61 9.99 2.26
N ASP A 631 22.51 9.24 2.13
CA ASP A 631 22.42 7.87 2.65
C ASP A 631 22.67 6.94 1.46
N GLU A 632 23.87 6.35 1.39
CA GLU A 632 24.04 5.08 0.68
C GLU A 632 23.21 4.02 1.42
N PRO A 633 22.43 3.17 0.73
CA PRO A 633 21.76 2.07 1.40
C PRO A 633 22.80 1.16 2.04
N GLU A 634 22.71 0.96 3.36
CA GLU A 634 23.54 0.00 4.10
C GLU A 634 23.52 -1.34 3.36
N SER A 635 24.71 -1.84 3.04
CA SER A 635 24.84 -3.07 2.26
C SER A 635 24.24 -4.25 3.03
N PRO A 636 23.55 -5.21 2.37
CA PRO A 636 22.93 -6.35 3.05
C PRO A 636 23.90 -7.28 3.82
N GLY A 637 25.21 -7.03 3.76
CA GLY A 637 26.27 -7.88 4.30
C GLY A 637 26.55 -7.72 5.81
N GLU A 638 26.01 -6.71 6.49
CA GLU A 638 26.26 -6.51 7.94
C GLU A 638 25.24 -7.21 8.85
N LEU A 639 24.30 -7.98 8.30
CA LEU A 639 23.23 -8.65 9.06
C LEU A 639 23.60 -10.06 9.57
N GLU A 640 24.81 -10.56 9.32
CA GLU A 640 25.20 -11.96 9.59
C GLU A 640 25.95 -12.20 10.92
N GLU A 641 26.25 -11.17 11.72
CA GLU A 641 26.79 -11.40 13.08
C GLU A 641 25.64 -11.50 14.08
N GLU A 642 25.42 -12.68 14.68
CA GLU A 642 24.52 -12.85 15.84
C GLU A 642 25.04 -12.02 17.02
N PRO A 643 24.45 -10.85 17.37
CA PRO A 643 24.92 -10.08 18.51
C PRO A 643 24.36 -10.71 19.79
N GLN A 644 25.21 -10.78 20.81
CA GLN A 644 24.88 -11.33 22.12
C GLN A 644 23.65 -10.64 22.74
N GLU A 645 22.67 -11.41 23.25
CA GLU A 645 21.44 -10.87 23.85
C GLU A 645 21.74 -9.90 25.01
N PHE A 646 21.11 -8.73 25.01
CA PHE A 646 21.28 -7.72 26.07
C PHE A 646 20.64 -8.17 27.39
N ASP A 647 21.42 -8.28 28.48
CA ASP A 647 20.92 -8.76 29.76
C ASP A 647 20.45 -7.58 30.64
N TRP A 648 19.14 -7.48 30.82
CA TRP A 648 18.50 -6.46 31.66
C TRP A 648 18.55 -6.79 33.15
N SER A 649 18.84 -8.06 33.51
CA SER A 649 18.85 -8.53 34.89
C SER A 649 20.20 -8.34 35.58
N ARG A 650 21.29 -8.32 34.81
CA ARG A 650 22.67 -8.19 35.29
C ARG A 650 23.44 -7.21 34.43
N CYS A 651 24.37 -6.49 35.05
CA CYS A 651 25.30 -5.62 34.33
C CYS A 651 26.52 -6.45 33.90
N LEU A 652 26.61 -6.77 32.60
CA LEU A 652 27.78 -7.42 32.02
C LEU A 652 28.84 -6.38 31.61
N HIS A 653 30.11 -6.79 31.53
CA HIS A 653 31.25 -5.89 31.28
C HIS A 653 31.22 -5.22 29.90
N ASP A 654 30.59 -5.87 28.92
CA ASP A 654 30.33 -5.41 27.55
C ASP A 654 29.10 -4.48 27.43
N GLN A 655 28.29 -4.35 28.49
CA GLN A 655 27.03 -3.58 28.50
C GLN A 655 27.09 -2.34 29.40
N MET A 656 28.27 -1.71 29.47
CA MET A 656 28.50 -0.48 30.23
C MET A 656 29.45 0.47 29.50
N PHE A 657 29.24 1.78 29.70
CA PHE A 657 30.16 2.80 29.19
C PHE A 657 31.02 3.32 30.34
N VAL A 658 32.30 2.97 30.34
CA VAL A 658 33.25 3.34 31.39
C VAL A 658 33.85 4.70 31.07
N PHE A 659 33.76 5.64 32.01
CA PHE A 659 34.29 7.00 31.85
C PHE A 659 34.91 7.53 33.14
N GLN A 660 35.79 8.53 33.00
CA GLN A 660 36.37 9.26 34.13
C GLN A 660 35.52 10.49 34.49
N GLU A 661 35.42 10.81 35.78
CA GLU A 661 34.63 11.96 36.24
C GLU A 661 35.10 13.29 35.63
N SER A 662 36.41 13.44 35.34
CA SER A 662 36.98 14.61 34.68
C SER A 662 36.55 14.78 33.21
N GLU A 663 36.17 13.69 32.55
CA GLU A 663 35.79 13.68 31.13
C GLU A 663 34.28 13.83 30.93
N LEU A 664 33.49 13.68 32.00
CA LEU A 664 32.04 13.78 31.99
C LEU A 664 31.53 15.05 31.29
N GLY A 665 32.12 16.21 31.60
CA GLY A 665 31.72 17.48 30.98
C GLY A 665 31.88 17.47 29.46
N ARG A 666 33.03 16.98 28.97
CA ARG A 666 33.33 16.87 27.54
C ARG A 666 32.40 15.87 26.85
N ILE A 667 32.14 14.73 27.47
CA ILE A 667 31.22 13.72 26.91
C ILE A 667 29.82 14.31 26.74
N LEU A 668 29.31 14.98 27.78
CA LEU A 668 28.00 15.64 27.72
C LEU A 668 27.97 16.78 26.69
N ASP A 669 29.04 17.56 26.53
CA ASP A 669 29.14 18.58 25.49
C ASP A 669 29.05 17.98 24.07
N ILE A 670 29.66 16.80 23.86
CA ILE A 670 29.65 16.13 22.55
C ILE A 670 28.27 15.53 22.26
N ILE A 671 27.68 14.79 23.22
CA ILE A 671 26.43 14.03 22.98
C ILE A 671 25.15 14.88 23.13
N ILE A 672 25.21 16.01 23.86
CA ILE A 672 24.05 16.86 24.13
C ILE A 672 24.17 18.21 23.42
N THR A 673 25.23 18.98 23.69
CA THR A 673 25.32 20.38 23.27
C THR A 673 25.73 20.54 21.80
N ASN A 674 26.69 19.74 21.32
CA ASN A 674 27.23 19.83 19.96
C ASN A 674 26.64 18.78 19.00
N MET A 675 25.73 17.93 19.50
CA MET A 675 25.13 16.89 18.69
C MET A 675 24.07 17.51 17.78
N THR A 676 24.26 17.37 16.46
CA THR A 676 23.26 17.76 15.47
C THR A 676 22.31 16.59 15.21
N PRO A 677 21.01 16.83 15.00
CA PRO A 677 20.07 15.77 14.65
C PRO A 677 20.52 15.01 13.38
N GLN A 678 20.81 13.72 13.49
CA GLN A 678 21.29 12.87 12.39
C GLN A 678 20.15 12.00 11.82
N ARG A 679 20.25 11.62 10.55
CA ARG A 679 19.29 10.71 9.88
C ARG A 679 19.59 9.23 10.12
N SER A 680 20.87 8.89 10.22
CA SER A 680 21.31 7.49 10.34
C SER A 680 20.61 6.80 11.51
N PRO A 681 19.86 5.70 11.27
CA PRO A 681 19.13 4.98 12.30
C PRO A 681 19.99 4.56 13.49
N SER A 682 21.27 4.23 13.26
CA SER A 682 22.23 3.85 14.30
C SER A 682 22.71 5.03 15.16
N GLN A 683 22.68 6.25 14.59
CA GLN A 683 23.14 7.47 15.28
C GLN A 683 22.02 8.21 16.05
N LYS A 684 20.74 8.01 15.69
CA LYS A 684 19.59 8.64 16.37
C LYS A 684 19.53 8.38 17.89
N PRO A 685 19.70 7.14 18.40
CA PRO A 685 19.57 6.84 19.83
C PRO A 685 20.88 7.06 20.62
N VAL A 686 21.96 7.52 19.98
CA VAL A 686 23.30 7.61 20.60
C VAL A 686 23.30 8.39 21.92
N PRO A 687 22.66 9.58 22.04
CA PRO A 687 22.60 10.28 23.33
C PRO A 687 21.93 9.46 24.42
N ALA A 688 20.78 8.85 24.14
CA ALA A 688 20.06 8.00 25.10
C ALA A 688 20.89 6.76 25.48
N ASN A 689 21.52 6.10 24.51
CA ASN A 689 22.34 4.90 24.72
C ASN A 689 23.54 5.21 25.62
N ILE A 690 24.30 6.27 25.32
CA ILE A 690 25.50 6.63 26.11
C ILE A 690 25.10 7.05 27.52
N LEU A 691 24.05 7.86 27.69
CA LEU A 691 23.57 8.27 29.01
C LEU A 691 23.13 7.07 29.85
N PHE A 692 22.43 6.11 29.24
CA PHE A 692 21.99 4.90 29.92
C PHE A 692 23.16 3.98 30.28
N LEU A 693 24.07 3.67 29.35
CA LEU A 693 25.24 2.82 29.59
C LEU A 693 26.20 3.44 30.62
N SER A 694 26.33 4.77 30.63
CA SER A 694 27.06 5.52 31.65
C SER A 694 26.38 5.45 33.01
N ALA A 695 25.05 5.50 33.05
CA ALA A 695 24.26 5.35 34.27
C ALA A 695 24.39 3.93 34.86
N ARG A 696 24.41 2.88 34.01
CA ARG A 696 24.68 1.49 34.45
C ARG A 696 26.06 1.38 35.09
N TYR A 697 27.11 1.89 34.45
CA TYR A 697 28.46 1.91 35.04
C TYR A 697 28.48 2.64 36.39
N ALA A 698 27.91 3.84 36.45
CA ALA A 698 27.91 4.66 37.66
C ALA A 698 27.16 4.00 38.83
N HIS A 699 26.04 3.32 38.55
CA HIS A 699 25.23 2.64 39.55
C HIS A 699 25.87 1.34 40.08
N TYR A 700 26.34 0.48 39.17
CA TYR A 700 26.80 -0.87 39.54
C TYR A 700 28.28 -0.93 39.95
N HIS A 701 29.15 -0.08 39.39
CA HIS A 701 30.61 -0.19 39.54
C HIS A 701 31.30 1.03 40.16
N ALA A 702 30.61 2.17 40.29
CA ALA A 702 31.18 3.39 40.86
C ALA A 702 30.46 3.85 42.14
N SER A 703 29.86 5.05 42.13
CA SER A 703 29.22 5.66 43.30
C SER A 703 27.88 6.32 42.94
N ARG A 704 26.99 6.40 43.94
CA ARG A 704 25.71 7.09 43.81
C ARG A 704 25.88 8.59 43.52
N ASP A 705 26.96 9.20 44.02
CA ASP A 705 27.28 10.61 43.78
C ASP A 705 27.65 10.86 42.32
N LEU A 706 28.40 9.94 41.69
CA LEU A 706 28.73 10.02 40.27
C LEU A 706 27.48 9.87 39.40
N LEU A 707 26.58 8.93 39.76
CA LEU A 707 25.30 8.75 39.07
C LEU A 707 24.44 10.02 39.15
N ALA A 708 24.29 10.61 40.35
CA ALA A 708 23.53 11.84 40.53
C ALA A 708 24.14 12.99 39.73
N LYS A 709 25.46 13.15 39.75
CA LYS A 709 26.17 14.19 38.99
C LYS A 709 26.01 14.02 37.48
N LEU A 710 26.10 12.80 36.95
CA LEU A 710 25.84 12.47 35.55
C LEU A 710 24.42 12.88 35.14
N LEU A 711 23.42 12.42 35.88
CA LEU A 711 22.01 12.63 35.53
C LEU A 711 21.60 14.11 35.64
N ILE A 712 21.99 14.81 36.71
CA ILE A 712 21.68 16.24 36.88
C ILE A 712 22.35 17.06 35.77
N SER A 713 23.66 16.85 35.53
CA SER A 713 24.39 17.60 34.50
C SER A 713 23.84 17.31 33.09
N ALA A 714 23.37 16.09 32.84
CA ALA A 714 22.73 15.75 31.58
C ALA A 714 21.37 16.46 31.44
N MET A 715 20.52 16.43 32.47
CA MET A 715 19.22 17.10 32.44
C MET A 715 19.35 18.60 32.18
N ASP A 716 20.24 19.28 32.92
CA ASP A 716 20.46 20.72 32.79
C ASP A 716 20.85 21.08 31.35
N LYS A 717 21.78 20.30 30.76
CA LYS A 717 22.20 20.52 29.36
C LYS A 717 21.10 20.22 28.34
N ILE A 718 20.27 19.21 28.57
CA ILE A 718 19.15 18.90 27.66
C ILE A 718 18.14 20.06 27.71
N ASN A 719 17.81 20.54 28.90
CA ASN A 719 16.93 21.69 29.09
C ASN A 719 17.49 22.94 28.39
N ASP A 720 18.78 23.25 28.57
CA ASP A 720 19.42 24.39 27.89
C ASP A 720 19.31 24.30 26.35
N VAL A 721 19.47 23.10 25.78
CA VAL A 721 19.34 22.88 24.33
C VAL A 721 17.89 23.03 23.87
N VAL A 722 16.93 22.47 24.60
CA VAL A 722 15.49 22.58 24.29
C VAL A 722 15.01 24.02 24.41
N GLU A 723 15.43 24.75 25.45
CA GLU A 723 15.08 26.16 25.67
C GLU A 723 15.67 27.08 24.59
N SER A 724 16.89 26.81 24.14
CA SER A 724 17.51 27.59 23.06
C SER A 724 16.88 27.35 21.68
N HIS A 725 16.21 26.20 21.49
CA HIS A 725 15.64 25.75 20.21
C HIS A 725 14.12 25.50 20.26
N GLN A 726 13.37 26.30 21.03
CA GLN A 726 11.90 26.18 21.19
C GLN A 726 11.08 26.22 19.89
N TRP A 727 11.66 26.68 18.78
CA TRP A 727 10.99 26.85 17.49
C TRP A 727 11.53 25.92 16.40
N ASP A 728 12.44 25.01 16.75
CA ASP A 728 13.01 24.03 15.84
C ASP A 728 12.39 22.66 16.09
N MET A 729 11.40 22.30 15.26
CA MET A 729 10.71 21.02 15.30
C MET A 729 11.68 19.82 15.25
N THR A 730 12.80 19.93 14.54
CA THR A 730 13.73 18.80 14.36
C THR A 730 14.50 18.50 15.63
N ILE A 731 14.99 19.53 16.32
CA ILE A 731 15.68 19.40 17.61
C ILE A 731 14.70 18.95 18.69
N LEU A 732 13.50 19.51 18.70
CA LEU A 732 12.44 19.10 19.63
C LEU A 732 12.06 17.62 19.42
N ALA A 733 11.87 17.18 18.18
CA ALA A 733 11.56 15.78 17.88
C ALA A 733 12.71 14.82 18.23
N PHE A 734 13.95 15.23 17.95
CA PHE A 734 15.16 14.48 18.31
C PHE A 734 15.28 14.26 19.83
N TRP A 735 15.06 15.31 20.62
CA TRP A 735 15.08 15.22 22.08
C TRP A 735 13.85 14.54 22.66
N ALA A 736 12.66 14.69 22.07
CA ALA A 736 11.47 13.94 22.46
C ALA A 736 11.70 12.43 22.33
N SER A 737 12.31 11.99 21.23
CA SER A 737 12.64 10.59 20.97
C SER A 737 13.69 10.08 21.96
N ASN A 738 14.83 10.76 22.08
CA ASN A 738 15.92 10.37 23.00
C ASN A 738 15.49 10.39 24.47
N ALA A 739 14.68 11.37 24.91
CA ALA A 739 14.17 11.44 26.27
C ALA A 739 13.17 10.31 26.58
N THR A 740 12.28 9.98 25.61
CA THR A 740 11.34 8.87 25.74
C THR A 740 12.08 7.52 25.79
N LEU A 741 13.12 7.36 24.96
CA LEU A 741 13.95 6.16 24.92
C LEU A 741 14.79 5.99 26.20
N LEU A 742 15.39 7.08 26.71
CA LEU A 742 16.12 7.06 27.97
C LEU A 742 15.19 6.73 29.15
N LEU A 743 13.99 7.32 29.20
CA LEU A 743 12.97 6.99 30.20
C LEU A 743 12.58 5.50 30.13
N HIS A 744 12.49 4.93 28.92
CA HIS A 744 12.25 3.51 28.71
C HIS A 744 13.39 2.65 29.30
N TYR A 745 14.65 2.94 28.95
CA TYR A 745 15.80 2.16 29.45
C TYR A 745 15.91 2.18 30.97
N LEU A 746 15.73 3.36 31.59
CA LEU A 746 15.79 3.51 33.04
C LEU A 746 14.70 2.73 33.77
N LYS A 747 13.52 2.57 33.16
CA LYS A 747 12.41 1.78 33.73
C LYS A 747 12.59 0.28 33.53
N LYS A 748 13.23 -0.13 32.43
CA LYS A 748 13.44 -1.54 32.07
C LYS A 748 14.52 -2.22 32.92
N ASP A 749 15.58 -1.49 33.28
CA ASP A 749 16.62 -1.98 34.20
C ASP A 749 16.13 -1.90 35.67
N LEU A 750 16.05 -3.04 36.36
CA LEU A 750 15.46 -3.13 37.69
C LEU A 750 16.25 -2.35 38.76
N GLY A 751 17.57 -2.25 38.63
CA GLY A 751 18.43 -1.55 39.59
C GLY A 751 18.36 -0.03 39.40
N LEU A 752 18.34 0.42 38.15
CA LEU A 752 18.20 1.83 37.81
C LEU A 752 16.78 2.36 38.04
N SER A 753 15.75 1.55 37.83
CA SER A 753 14.34 1.96 37.96
C SER A 753 14.02 2.53 39.34
N GLN A 754 14.53 1.91 40.41
CA GLN A 754 14.31 2.40 41.78
C GLN A 754 15.22 3.57 42.15
N SER A 755 16.44 3.60 41.63
CA SER A 755 17.46 4.59 42.01
C SER A 755 17.34 5.91 41.25
N THR A 756 16.62 5.93 40.13
CA THR A 756 16.47 7.11 39.24
C THR A 756 15.05 7.67 39.21
N SER A 757 14.19 7.34 40.18
CA SER A 757 12.77 7.72 40.18
C SER A 757 12.51 9.23 40.08
N GLU A 758 13.31 10.05 40.77
CA GLU A 758 13.23 11.52 40.68
C GLU A 758 13.59 12.04 39.28
N PHE A 759 14.64 11.47 38.68
CA PHE A 759 15.06 11.82 37.32
C PHE A 759 14.05 11.35 36.26
N GLN A 760 13.41 10.20 36.45
CA GLN A 760 12.33 9.74 35.57
C GLN A 760 11.12 10.68 35.59
N ALA A 761 10.80 11.28 36.75
CA ALA A 761 9.74 12.29 36.84
C ALA A 761 10.13 13.58 36.10
N GLN A 762 11.37 14.04 36.27
CA GLN A 762 11.90 15.20 35.54
C GLN A 762 11.92 14.98 34.02
N LEU A 763 12.33 13.78 33.56
CA LEU A 763 12.26 13.41 32.14
C LEU A 763 10.82 13.42 31.62
N ALA A 764 9.87 12.92 32.40
CA ALA A 764 8.46 12.94 32.02
C ALA A 764 7.91 14.37 31.89
N GLU A 765 8.32 15.28 32.79
CA GLU A 765 7.99 16.71 32.71
C GLU A 765 8.61 17.35 31.46
N LEU A 766 9.88 17.07 31.17
CA LEU A 766 10.57 17.53 29.96
C LEU A 766 9.88 17.03 28.67
N ILE A 767 9.51 15.75 28.61
CA ILE A 767 8.79 15.22 27.43
C ILE A 767 7.45 15.94 27.24
N ASN A 768 6.74 16.24 28.32
CA ASN A 768 5.50 17.02 28.26
C ASN A 768 5.75 18.48 27.80
N GLU A 769 6.84 19.11 28.25
CA GLU A 769 7.23 20.43 27.77
C GLU A 769 7.56 20.43 26.28
N ILE A 770 8.37 19.48 25.81
CA ILE A 770 8.71 19.31 24.40
C ILE A 770 7.43 19.05 23.57
N PHE A 771 6.52 18.23 24.06
CA PHE A 771 5.21 18.00 23.43
C PHE A 771 4.44 19.31 23.20
N ILE A 772 4.38 20.17 24.22
CA ILE A 772 3.73 21.50 24.11
C ILE A 772 4.46 22.39 23.10
N LEU A 773 5.79 22.40 23.09
CA LEU A 773 6.60 23.21 22.16
C LEU A 773 6.39 22.80 20.71
N ILE A 774 6.37 21.48 20.43
CA ILE A 774 6.07 20.91 19.11
C ILE A 774 4.70 21.42 18.61
N ILE A 775 3.68 21.33 19.47
CA ILE A 775 2.33 21.77 19.12
C ILE A 775 2.31 23.28 18.83
N ARG A 776 2.92 24.10 19.70
CA ARG A 776 2.98 25.56 19.51
C ARG A 776 3.69 25.96 18.22
N ASP A 777 4.77 25.28 17.84
CA ASP A 777 5.46 25.57 16.59
C ASP A 777 4.60 25.21 15.38
N ALA A 778 3.94 24.05 15.40
CA ALA A 778 3.03 23.63 14.34
C ALA A 778 1.81 24.57 14.20
N GLU A 779 1.18 24.96 15.32
CA GLU A 779 0.09 25.94 15.36
C GLU A 779 0.52 27.27 14.74
N ARG A 780 1.66 27.81 15.18
CA ARG A 780 2.22 29.08 14.66
C ARG A 780 2.45 29.05 13.15
N ARG A 781 2.88 27.91 12.59
CA ARG A 781 3.13 27.76 11.15
C ARG A 781 1.83 27.67 10.36
N MET A 782 0.86 26.89 10.83
CA MET A 782 -0.45 26.75 10.18
C MET A 782 -1.26 28.05 10.24
N ASP A 783 -1.16 28.79 11.35
CA ASP A 783 -1.87 30.04 11.58
C ASP A 783 -1.66 31.06 10.45
N LYS A 784 -0.42 31.16 9.94
CA LYS A 784 -0.02 32.09 8.86
C LYS A 784 -0.78 31.87 7.55
N VAL A 785 -1.21 30.65 7.26
CA VAL A 785 -1.86 30.28 5.98
C VAL A 785 -3.35 30.00 6.14
N LEU A 786 -3.84 29.84 7.37
CA LEU A 786 -5.15 29.30 7.70
C LEU A 786 -6.32 30.05 7.03
N ASP A 787 -6.33 31.38 7.10
CA ASP A 787 -7.40 32.21 6.51
C ASP A 787 -7.44 32.09 4.99
N SER A 788 -6.28 32.29 4.36
CA SER A 788 -6.15 32.26 2.91
C SER A 788 -6.43 30.88 2.30
N ALA A 789 -6.14 29.82 3.05
CA ALA A 789 -6.26 28.44 2.60
C ALA A 789 -7.64 27.83 2.85
N LEU A 790 -8.25 28.06 4.02
CA LEU A 790 -9.50 27.39 4.41
C LEU A 790 -10.73 28.29 4.35
N LEU A 791 -10.60 29.58 4.64
CA LEU A 791 -11.73 30.52 4.67
C LEU A 791 -11.95 31.25 3.34
N ASP A 792 -10.86 31.69 2.70
CA ASP A 792 -10.91 32.53 1.50
C ASP A 792 -10.67 31.76 0.19
N HIS A 793 -10.20 30.51 0.23
CA HIS A 793 -9.92 29.72 -0.97
C HIS A 793 -11.19 29.27 -1.69
N GLU A 794 -11.37 29.70 -2.94
CA GLU A 794 -12.56 29.43 -3.75
C GLU A 794 -12.33 28.21 -4.64
N THR A 795 -13.08 27.13 -4.39
CA THR A 795 -13.02 25.86 -5.15
C THR A 795 -13.90 25.88 -6.39
N ILE A 796 -15.00 26.63 -6.38
CA ILE A 796 -15.97 26.68 -7.49
C ILE A 796 -15.85 28.01 -8.25
N PRO A 797 -15.52 28.02 -9.55
CA PRO A 797 -15.49 29.23 -10.37
C PRO A 797 -16.88 29.87 -10.52
N GLY A 798 -17.02 31.16 -10.18
CA GLY A 798 -18.27 31.92 -10.38
C GLY A 798 -18.94 32.48 -9.11
N PHE A 799 -18.39 32.21 -7.93
CA PHE A 799 -18.90 32.73 -6.65
C PHE A 799 -18.61 34.23 -6.43
N GLU A 800 -17.83 34.89 -7.29
CA GLU A 800 -17.52 36.33 -7.21
C GLU A 800 -18.75 37.24 -7.47
N ASP A 801 -19.79 36.72 -8.13
CA ASP A 801 -20.97 37.49 -8.58
C ASP A 801 -22.17 37.45 -7.60
N ILE A 802 -22.01 36.90 -6.40
CA ILE A 802 -23.12 36.79 -5.43
C ILE A 802 -23.49 38.16 -4.87
N THR A 803 -24.71 38.59 -5.18
CA THR A 803 -25.29 39.81 -4.61
C THR A 803 -25.99 39.51 -3.28
N PHE A 804 -25.67 40.30 -2.27
CA PHE A 804 -26.30 40.20 -0.94
C PHE A 804 -27.46 41.18 -0.80
N GLN A 805 -28.44 40.83 0.03
CA GLN A 805 -29.54 41.73 0.34
C GLN A 805 -28.98 43.00 1.01
N ASN A 806 -29.50 44.17 0.62
CA ASN A 806 -29.10 45.51 1.07
C ASN A 806 -27.78 46.08 0.49
N GLU A 807 -27.09 45.42 -0.45
CA GLU A 807 -25.99 46.08 -1.19
C GLU A 807 -26.51 46.95 -2.35
N TRP A 808 -26.25 48.27 -2.30
CA TRP A 808 -26.64 49.25 -3.34
C TRP A 808 -25.80 49.17 -4.64
N LYS A 809 -25.29 47.98 -5.01
CA LYS A 809 -24.54 47.76 -6.24
C LYS A 809 -25.42 47.51 -7.48
N LEU A 810 -26.75 47.39 -7.30
CA LEU A 810 -27.72 47.20 -8.40
C LEU A 810 -27.73 48.31 -9.47
N PHE A 811 -27.13 49.48 -9.22
CA PHE A 811 -27.15 50.62 -10.16
C PHE A 811 -25.83 50.90 -10.89
N LYS A 812 -24.76 50.12 -10.69
CA LYS A 812 -23.59 50.18 -11.57
C LYS A 812 -23.82 49.22 -12.75
N ARG A 813 -23.80 49.77 -13.98
CA ARG A 813 -23.86 49.01 -15.24
C ARG A 813 -22.96 47.79 -15.13
N LYS A 814 -23.53 46.59 -15.32
CA LYS A 814 -22.77 45.35 -15.54
C LYS A 814 -21.69 45.65 -16.58
N ASN A 815 -20.42 45.49 -16.21
CA ASN A 815 -19.42 45.21 -17.25
C ASN A 815 -19.85 43.86 -17.81
N GLN A 816 -20.29 43.85 -19.06
CA GLN A 816 -20.64 42.62 -19.76
C GLN A 816 -19.35 41.80 -19.81
N VAL A 817 -19.25 40.79 -18.94
CA VAL A 817 -18.16 39.83 -18.97
C VAL A 817 -18.25 39.17 -20.34
N LYS A 818 -17.26 39.39 -21.20
CA LYS A 818 -17.09 38.56 -22.39
C LYS A 818 -16.97 37.13 -21.87
N GLU A 819 -17.90 36.25 -22.25
CA GLU A 819 -17.69 34.81 -22.11
C GLU A 819 -16.28 34.52 -22.58
N GLU A 820 -15.43 34.04 -21.67
CA GLU A 820 -14.11 33.62 -22.09
C GLU A 820 -14.30 32.46 -23.07
N PRO A 821 -13.66 32.51 -24.25
CA PRO A 821 -13.78 31.43 -25.23
C PRO A 821 -13.41 30.12 -24.54
N ALA A 822 -14.14 29.04 -24.83
CA ALA A 822 -13.95 27.72 -24.20
C ALA A 822 -12.46 27.28 -24.19
N GLU A 823 -11.66 27.74 -25.16
CA GLU A 823 -10.22 27.54 -25.28
C GLU A 823 -9.36 28.11 -24.13
N LYS A 824 -9.85 29.07 -23.32
CA LYS A 824 -9.14 29.57 -22.13
C LYS A 824 -9.45 28.79 -20.86
N ARG A 825 -10.58 28.07 -20.83
CA ARG A 825 -11.02 27.23 -19.70
C ARG A 825 -10.12 26.00 -19.54
N PHE A 826 -9.57 25.50 -20.65
CA PHE A 826 -8.61 24.39 -20.71
C PHE A 826 -7.14 24.81 -20.64
N ARG A 827 -6.82 26.08 -20.35
CA ARG A 827 -5.43 26.48 -20.07
C ARG A 827 -5.13 26.19 -18.61
N PRO A 828 -3.97 25.57 -18.30
CA PRO A 828 -3.55 25.42 -16.91
C PRO A 828 -3.58 26.78 -16.20
N PRO A 829 -4.07 26.84 -14.95
CA PRO A 829 -4.21 28.09 -14.22
C PRO A 829 -2.88 28.83 -14.21
N SER A 830 -2.94 30.16 -14.36
CA SER A 830 -1.72 30.97 -14.42
C SER A 830 -0.82 30.68 -13.21
N PRO A 831 0.51 30.79 -13.32
CA PRO A 831 1.41 30.58 -12.18
C PRO A 831 1.03 31.41 -10.93
N LYS A 832 0.41 32.57 -11.14
CA LYS A 832 -0.14 33.42 -10.05
C LYS A 832 -1.41 32.87 -9.40
N GLN A 833 -2.24 32.12 -10.13
CA GLN A 833 -3.40 31.41 -9.58
C GLN A 833 -2.98 30.11 -8.89
N ARG A 834 -1.98 29.39 -9.42
CA ARG A 834 -1.38 28.21 -8.76
C ARG A 834 -0.65 28.54 -7.46
N ALA A 835 -0.11 29.75 -7.35
CA ALA A 835 0.56 30.24 -6.14
C ALA A 835 -0.38 30.78 -5.05
N LYS A 836 -1.70 30.75 -5.26
CA LYS A 836 -2.64 31.14 -4.19
C LYS A 836 -2.67 30.04 -3.12
N PRO A 837 -2.67 30.40 -1.82
CA PRO A 837 -2.84 29.43 -0.75
C PRO A 837 -4.11 28.61 -0.97
N SER A 838 -4.00 27.30 -0.76
CA SER A 838 -5.06 26.33 -0.93
C SER A 838 -5.14 25.45 0.32
N PRO A 839 -6.25 24.71 0.53
CA PRO A 839 -6.35 23.74 1.63
C PRO A 839 -5.15 22.77 1.68
N ARG A 840 -4.51 22.51 0.53
CA ARG A 840 -3.30 21.68 0.42
C ARG A 840 -2.12 22.21 1.25
N ASN A 841 -2.02 23.53 1.46
CA ASN A 841 -0.96 24.10 2.28
C ASN A 841 -1.09 23.72 3.77
N VAL A 842 -2.32 23.66 4.29
CA VAL A 842 -2.56 23.23 5.69
C VAL A 842 -2.33 21.72 5.81
N THR A 843 -2.81 20.91 4.86
CA THR A 843 -2.54 19.46 4.88
C THR A 843 -1.06 19.13 4.65
N SER A 844 -0.35 19.92 3.85
CA SER A 844 1.11 19.83 3.67
C SER A 844 1.81 20.05 5.01
N LEU A 845 1.47 21.12 5.74
CA LEU A 845 2.05 21.38 7.07
C LEU A 845 1.73 20.29 8.09
N LEU A 846 0.52 19.73 8.10
CA LEU A 846 0.17 18.58 8.95
C LEU A 846 0.98 17.33 8.58
N SER A 847 1.14 17.05 7.28
CA SER A 847 1.96 15.93 6.78
C SER A 847 3.44 16.11 7.12
N SER A 848 3.91 17.34 7.05
CA SER A 848 5.25 17.78 7.41
C SER A 848 5.56 17.60 8.90
N THR A 849 4.63 17.99 9.77
CA THR A 849 4.76 17.72 11.21
C THR A 849 4.82 16.21 11.46
N LEU A 850 3.90 15.45 10.86
CA LEU A 850 3.87 13.99 10.97
C LEU A 850 5.18 13.34 10.48
N PHE A 851 5.75 13.85 9.39
CA PHE A 851 7.02 13.40 8.85
C PHE A 851 8.16 13.56 9.83
N VAL A 852 8.30 14.72 10.46
CA VAL A 852 9.39 14.95 11.44
C VAL A 852 9.23 14.03 12.65
N LEU A 853 7.99 13.78 13.10
CA LEU A 853 7.73 12.86 14.20
C LEU A 853 8.11 11.41 13.84
N ASP A 854 7.79 10.98 12.61
CA ASP A 854 8.14 9.65 12.09
C ASP A 854 9.65 9.53 11.82
N LEU A 855 10.30 10.59 11.33
CA LEU A 855 11.74 10.61 11.03
C LEU A 855 12.58 10.35 12.27
N TYR A 856 12.16 10.85 13.44
CA TYR A 856 12.85 10.60 14.71
C TYR A 856 12.25 9.46 15.53
N ASP A 857 11.36 8.65 14.93
CA ASP A 857 10.77 7.46 15.54
C ASP A 857 10.07 7.75 16.88
N ILE A 858 9.33 8.87 16.96
CA ILE A 858 8.53 9.22 18.14
C ILE A 858 7.39 8.22 18.31
N HIS A 859 7.12 7.85 19.56
CA HIS A 859 6.11 6.83 19.88
C HIS A 859 4.73 7.19 19.31
N SER A 860 4.08 6.21 18.67
CA SER A 860 2.75 6.33 18.02
C SER A 860 1.68 7.03 18.87
N VAL A 861 1.62 6.72 20.17
CA VAL A 861 0.71 7.32 21.17
C VAL A 861 0.97 8.82 21.38
N ILE A 862 2.23 9.26 21.36
CA ILE A 862 2.58 10.68 21.46
C ILE A 862 2.19 11.37 20.14
N THR A 863 2.49 10.74 19.01
CA THR A 863 2.14 11.24 17.68
C THR A 863 0.63 11.40 17.49
N SER A 864 -0.18 10.42 17.91
CA SER A 864 -1.65 10.53 17.81
C SER A 864 -2.22 11.63 18.71
N GLN A 865 -1.66 11.82 19.92
CA GLN A 865 -2.03 12.92 20.81
C GLN A 865 -1.67 14.29 20.22
N ILE A 866 -0.50 14.42 19.57
CA ILE A 866 -0.12 15.65 18.85
C ILE A 866 -1.13 15.95 17.74
N LEU A 867 -1.45 14.96 16.90
CA LEU A 867 -2.43 15.12 15.81
C LEU A 867 -3.82 15.49 16.33
N ALA A 868 -4.29 14.84 17.39
CA ALA A 868 -5.57 15.16 18.02
C ALA A 868 -5.61 16.61 18.53
N GLN A 869 -4.53 17.08 19.16
CA GLN A 869 -4.42 18.46 19.63
C GLN A 869 -4.43 19.46 18.47
N LEU A 870 -3.69 19.20 17.39
CA LEU A 870 -3.66 20.08 16.21
C LEU A 870 -5.03 20.14 15.51
N LEU A 871 -5.75 19.02 15.42
CA LEU A 871 -7.11 18.98 14.87
C LEU A 871 -8.13 19.71 15.77
N TYR A 872 -7.98 19.61 17.09
CA TYR A 872 -8.74 20.41 18.05
C TYR A 872 -8.50 21.91 17.87
N TRP A 873 -7.25 22.32 17.83
CA TRP A 873 -6.87 23.73 17.62
C TRP A 873 -7.43 24.25 16.28
N LEU A 874 -7.23 23.53 15.17
CA LEU A 874 -7.78 23.90 13.86
C LEU A 874 -9.30 24.07 13.90
N GLY A 875 -10.02 23.12 14.52
CA GLY A 875 -11.47 23.16 14.64
C GLY A 875 -11.96 24.36 15.46
N ALA A 876 -11.31 24.64 16.60
CA ALA A 876 -11.64 25.75 17.49
C ALA A 876 -11.34 27.10 16.85
N GLU A 877 -10.18 27.25 16.22
CA GLU A 877 -9.72 28.50 15.63
C GLU A 877 -10.57 28.89 14.41
N LEU A 878 -10.86 27.94 13.51
CA LEU A 878 -11.75 28.18 12.38
C LEU A 878 -13.17 28.50 12.83
N PHE A 879 -13.67 27.80 13.85
CA PHE A 879 -14.98 28.08 14.43
C PHE A 879 -15.06 29.53 14.96
N ASN A 880 -14.02 29.96 15.69
CA ASN A 880 -13.94 31.30 16.25
C ASN A 880 -13.87 32.37 15.15
N ARG A 881 -13.05 32.17 14.11
CA ARG A 881 -12.93 33.12 12.99
C ARG A 881 -14.23 33.28 12.20
N ILE A 882 -14.99 32.20 12.01
CA ILE A 882 -16.29 32.25 11.34
C ILE A 882 -17.32 32.96 12.22
N MET A 883 -17.32 32.68 13.53
CA MET A 883 -18.26 33.29 14.47
C MET A 883 -18.01 34.79 14.68
N SER A 884 -16.74 35.22 14.68
CA SER A 884 -16.35 36.62 14.86
C SER A 884 -16.46 37.45 13.58
N ASN A 885 -16.40 36.85 12.39
CA ASN A 885 -16.44 37.61 11.14
C ASN A 885 -17.70 37.33 10.32
N ARG A 886 -18.60 38.34 10.28
CA ARG A 886 -19.85 38.30 9.50
C ARG A 886 -19.67 38.01 8.00
N LYS A 887 -18.47 38.23 7.44
CA LYS A 887 -18.13 37.89 6.04
C LYS A 887 -18.35 36.41 5.74
N TYR A 888 -18.09 35.53 6.71
CA TYR A 888 -18.18 34.08 6.54
C TYR A 888 -19.55 33.49 6.88
N LEU A 889 -20.43 34.28 7.52
CA LEU A 889 -21.80 33.89 7.89
C LEU A 889 -22.77 34.06 6.71
N ALA A 890 -22.53 33.32 5.63
CA ALA A 890 -23.40 33.23 4.46
C ALA A 890 -23.48 31.79 3.96
N ARG A 891 -24.56 31.39 3.28
CA ARG A 891 -24.73 30.02 2.79
C ARG A 891 -23.62 29.61 1.82
N THR A 892 -23.33 30.44 0.84
CA THR A 892 -22.31 30.16 -0.18
C THR A 892 -20.92 30.04 0.43
N LYS A 893 -20.57 30.93 1.37
CA LYS A 893 -19.31 30.83 2.13
C LYS A 893 -19.28 29.61 3.04
N ALA A 894 -20.40 29.23 3.65
CA ALA A 894 -20.46 28.01 4.46
C ALA A 894 -20.26 26.73 3.61
N MET A 895 -20.79 26.70 2.39
CA MET A 895 -20.57 25.59 1.45
C MET A 895 -19.11 25.53 0.97
N GLN A 896 -18.53 26.68 0.61
CA GLN A 896 -17.12 26.80 0.23
C GLN A 896 -16.18 26.30 1.34
N ILE A 897 -16.36 26.81 2.57
CA ILE A 897 -15.56 26.41 3.73
C ILE A 897 -15.76 24.93 4.04
N ARG A 898 -16.98 24.38 3.87
CA ARG A 898 -17.25 22.95 4.07
C ARG A 898 -16.48 22.06 3.09
N MET A 899 -16.38 22.47 1.82
CA MET A 899 -15.55 21.78 0.82
C MET A 899 -14.05 21.88 1.13
N ASN A 900 -13.58 23.02 1.63
CA ASN A 900 -12.18 23.15 2.05
C ASN A 900 -11.87 22.26 3.26
N ILE A 901 -12.81 22.14 4.21
CA ILE A 901 -12.66 21.27 5.39
C ILE A 901 -12.74 19.78 5.03
N SER A 902 -13.49 19.38 3.99
CA SER A 902 -13.50 17.97 3.60
C SER A 902 -12.10 17.48 3.19
N SER A 903 -11.24 18.36 2.65
CA SER A 903 -9.83 18.02 2.42
C SER A 903 -9.06 17.67 3.72
N LEU A 904 -9.42 18.26 4.87
CA LEU A 904 -8.84 17.87 6.17
C LEU A 904 -9.37 16.51 6.65
N GLU A 905 -10.65 16.21 6.40
CA GLU A 905 -11.26 14.90 6.69
C GLU A 905 -10.69 13.79 5.78
N ASP A 906 -10.46 14.09 4.49
CA ASP A 906 -9.77 13.22 3.53
C ASP A 906 -8.33 12.96 3.97
N TRP A 907 -7.62 14.00 4.42
CA TRP A 907 -6.26 13.88 4.93
C TRP A 907 -6.20 12.98 6.17
N ALA A 908 -7.13 13.17 7.12
CA ALA A 908 -7.22 12.34 8.33
C ALA A 908 -7.57 10.87 8.01
N ARG A 909 -8.40 10.63 6.98
CA ARG A 909 -8.68 9.27 6.47
C ARG A 909 -7.45 8.62 5.85
N SER A 910 -6.71 9.36 5.04
CA SER A 910 -5.50 8.87 4.37
C SER A 910 -4.35 8.63 5.35
N ASN A 911 -4.32 9.34 6.48
CA ASN A 911 -3.31 9.22 7.53
C ASN A 911 -3.89 8.64 8.84
N ASN A 912 -4.78 7.65 8.73
CA ASN A 912 -5.41 7.07 9.91
C ASN A 912 -4.44 6.23 10.73
N ARG A 913 -3.95 6.78 11.85
CA ARG A 913 -3.11 6.03 12.80
C ARG A 913 -3.97 5.49 13.93
N GLU A 914 -3.73 4.23 14.26
CA GLU A 914 -4.26 3.59 15.45
C GLU A 914 -3.17 3.61 16.54
N PRO A 915 -3.46 4.15 17.73
CA PRO A 915 -2.55 4.00 18.86
C PRO A 915 -2.53 2.53 19.27
N GLU A 916 -1.50 1.80 18.85
CA GLU A 916 -1.31 0.39 19.18
C GLU A 916 -0.79 0.26 20.62
N HIS A 917 -1.45 -0.59 21.42
CA HIS A 917 -1.00 -0.99 22.75
C HIS A 917 -1.00 -2.52 22.86
N TYR A 918 0.05 -3.05 23.49
CA TYR A 918 0.11 -4.44 23.92
C TYR A 918 -0.17 -4.50 25.42
N GLU A 919 -1.24 -5.17 25.85
CA GLU A 919 -1.57 -5.33 27.27
C GLU A 919 -1.93 -6.79 27.56
N SER A 920 -1.25 -7.42 28.52
CA SER A 920 -1.62 -8.77 29.01
C SER A 920 -1.74 -9.87 27.93
N GLY A 921 -0.94 -9.80 26.84
CA GLY A 921 -0.99 -10.79 25.75
C GLY A 921 -2.20 -10.66 24.81
N SER A 922 -2.94 -9.54 24.88
CA SER A 922 -4.01 -9.19 23.95
C SER A 922 -3.77 -7.80 23.37
N MET A 923 -3.99 -7.64 22.06
CA MET A 923 -3.99 -6.34 21.40
C MET A 923 -5.25 -5.57 21.80
N THR A 924 -5.11 -4.49 22.57
CA THR A 924 -6.22 -3.59 22.89
C THR A 924 -5.82 -2.16 22.49
N SER A 925 -6.45 -1.60 21.46
CA SER A 925 -6.23 -0.22 21.06
C SER A 925 -6.81 0.74 22.11
N THR A 926 -6.01 1.24 23.04
CA THR A 926 -6.43 2.25 24.03
C THR A 926 -6.14 3.68 23.56
N GLY A 927 -6.91 4.18 22.60
CA GLY A 927 -6.85 5.60 22.22
C GLY A 927 -7.79 5.95 21.08
N GLU A 928 -8.00 7.25 20.83
CA GLU A 928 -8.78 7.70 19.67
C GLU A 928 -7.94 7.59 18.39
N THR A 929 -8.52 7.06 17.32
CA THR A 929 -7.88 7.03 16.00
C THR A 929 -7.82 8.43 15.40
N THR A 930 -6.93 8.67 14.43
CA THR A 930 -6.84 10.00 13.78
C THR A 930 -8.16 10.41 13.12
N ILE A 931 -8.89 9.46 12.53
CA ILE A 931 -10.23 9.70 11.96
C ILE A 931 -11.24 10.07 13.05
N ASP A 932 -11.25 9.34 14.16
CA ASP A 932 -12.20 9.60 15.25
C ASP A 932 -11.93 10.96 15.92
N SER A 933 -10.66 11.30 16.13
CA SER A 933 -10.25 12.62 16.62
C SER A 933 -10.67 13.73 15.65
N ALA A 934 -10.46 13.57 14.33
CA ALA A 934 -10.91 14.54 13.33
C ALA A 934 -12.44 14.70 13.38
N ARG A 935 -13.19 13.60 13.38
CA ARG A 935 -14.66 13.60 13.46
C ARG A 935 -15.15 14.29 14.74
N ARG A 936 -14.51 14.04 15.87
CA ARG A 936 -14.90 14.59 17.18
C ARG A 936 -14.60 16.09 17.28
N HIS A 937 -13.39 16.49 16.89
CA HIS A 937 -12.88 17.84 17.11
C HIS A 937 -13.34 18.83 16.04
N LEU A 938 -13.54 18.40 14.79
CA LEU A 938 -14.11 19.25 13.72
C LEU A 938 -15.65 19.33 13.78
N ALA A 939 -16.32 18.48 14.56
CA ALA A 939 -17.78 18.43 14.63
C ALA A 939 -18.45 19.78 14.95
N PRO A 940 -18.01 20.60 15.93
CA PRO A 940 -18.63 21.90 16.20
C PRO A 940 -18.58 22.84 14.97
N LEU A 941 -17.46 22.85 14.25
CA LEU A 941 -17.27 23.64 13.04
C LEU A 941 -18.16 23.14 11.89
N ILE A 942 -18.18 21.83 11.64
CA ILE A 942 -19.02 21.23 10.59
C ILE A 942 -20.49 21.48 10.87
N GLN A 943 -20.92 21.34 12.12
CA GLN A 943 -22.30 21.62 12.53
C GLN A 943 -22.65 23.11 12.35
N LEU A 944 -21.71 24.03 12.59
CA LEU A 944 -21.94 25.47 12.36
C LEU A 944 -22.17 25.75 10.87
N LEU A 945 -21.35 25.15 10.01
CA LEU A 945 -21.48 25.28 8.55
C LEU A 945 -22.77 24.64 8.03
N GLN A 946 -23.15 23.48 8.58
CA GLN A 946 -24.42 22.84 8.28
C GLN A 946 -25.60 23.72 8.70
N TRP A 947 -25.53 24.33 9.89
CA TRP A 947 -26.55 25.26 10.36
C TRP A 947 -26.72 26.43 9.37
N LEU A 948 -25.62 27.09 8.98
CA LEU A 948 -25.62 28.21 8.01
C LEU A 948 -26.25 27.84 6.65
N GLN A 949 -26.16 26.59 6.23
CA GLN A 949 -26.75 26.12 4.97
C GLN A 949 -28.23 25.73 5.11
N CYS A 950 -28.60 25.11 6.23
CA CYS A 950 -29.95 24.56 6.41
C CYS A 950 -30.97 25.62 6.80
N PHE A 951 -30.64 26.59 7.66
CA PHE A 951 -31.70 27.42 8.24
C PHE A 951 -32.33 28.41 7.24
N SER A 952 -31.62 28.80 6.18
CA SER A 952 -32.18 29.65 5.12
C SER A 952 -33.17 28.91 4.22
N SER A 953 -33.13 27.56 4.23
CA SER A 953 -34.06 26.69 3.51
C SER A 953 -35.34 26.35 4.28
N LEU A 954 -35.42 26.68 5.57
CA LEU A 954 -36.58 26.35 6.41
C LEU A 954 -37.82 27.15 5.99
N GLY A 955 -38.95 26.45 5.82
CA GLY A 955 -40.25 27.05 5.53
C GLY A 955 -40.78 27.91 6.69
N ILE A 956 -41.71 28.82 6.39
CA ILE A 956 -42.23 29.83 7.33
C ILE A 956 -42.91 29.23 8.59
N ASP A 957 -43.37 27.97 8.50
CA ASP A 957 -44.13 27.28 9.56
C ASP A 957 -43.69 25.83 9.84
N ASP A 958 -42.51 25.41 9.37
CA ASP A 958 -42.03 24.04 9.57
C ASP A 958 -41.18 23.89 10.85
N LEU A 959 -41.86 23.89 12.01
CA LEU A 959 -41.22 23.69 13.31
C LEU A 959 -40.67 22.27 13.47
N GLU A 960 -41.25 21.29 12.78
CA GLU A 960 -40.84 19.88 12.87
C GLU A 960 -39.49 19.67 12.19
N ALA A 961 -39.27 20.25 11.00
CA ALA A 961 -37.96 20.27 10.35
C ALA A 961 -36.90 21.04 11.17
N LEU A 962 -37.27 22.14 11.83
CA LEU A 962 -36.38 22.85 12.74
C LEU A 962 -35.97 21.96 13.94
N ILE A 963 -36.92 21.25 14.55
CA ILE A 963 -36.63 20.34 15.66
C ILE A 963 -35.74 19.19 15.20
N GLY A 964 -36.01 18.61 14.02
CA GLY A 964 -35.18 17.55 13.43
C GLY A 964 -33.75 18.01 13.17
N THR A 965 -33.55 19.21 12.61
CA THR A 965 -32.21 19.79 12.40
C THR A 965 -31.50 20.10 13.72
N LEU A 966 -32.17 20.66 14.72
CA LEU A 966 -31.58 20.92 16.04
C LEU A 966 -31.20 19.64 16.79
N GLN A 967 -31.91 18.53 16.59
CA GLN A 967 -31.55 17.22 17.15
C GLN A 967 -30.26 16.66 16.54
N GLN A 968 -29.93 17.02 15.30
CA GLN A 968 -28.68 16.63 14.64
C GLN A 968 -27.48 17.47 15.12
N LEU A 969 -27.71 18.74 15.50
CA LEU A 969 -26.68 19.69 15.95
C LEU A 969 -26.34 19.54 17.44
N THR A 970 -25.80 18.38 17.82
CA THR A 970 -25.55 18.02 19.23
C THR A 970 -24.36 18.71 19.89
N ARG A 971 -23.44 19.31 19.12
CA ARG A 971 -22.20 19.94 19.60
C ARG A 971 -22.29 21.46 19.72
N LEU A 972 -23.31 22.09 19.10
CA LEU A 972 -23.53 23.52 19.17
C LEU A 972 -24.42 23.92 20.34
N THR A 973 -24.14 25.06 20.93
CA THR A 973 -24.98 25.65 21.97
C THR A 973 -26.03 26.59 21.37
N TYR A 974 -27.22 26.64 21.98
CA TYR A 974 -28.29 27.57 21.55
C TYR A 974 -27.85 29.04 21.41
N PRO A 975 -27.00 29.59 22.31
CA PRO A 975 -26.44 30.94 22.12
C PRO A 975 -25.63 31.10 20.83
N GLN A 976 -24.80 30.10 20.46
CA GLN A 976 -24.02 30.12 19.21
C GLN A 976 -24.93 30.09 17.98
N LEU A 977 -25.97 29.24 17.98
CA LEU A 977 -26.96 29.16 16.90
C LEU A 977 -27.68 30.50 16.71
N ILE A 978 -28.09 31.14 17.80
CA ILE A 978 -28.77 32.44 17.79
C ILE A 978 -27.85 33.54 17.28
N HIS A 979 -26.58 33.53 17.68
CA HIS A 979 -25.58 34.50 17.20
C HIS A 979 -25.37 34.36 15.69
N ALA A 980 -25.14 33.14 15.19
CA ALA A 980 -24.97 32.86 13.78
C ALA A 980 -26.16 33.37 12.94
N VAL A 981 -27.40 33.21 13.43
CA VAL A 981 -28.61 33.71 12.75
C VAL A 981 -28.70 35.23 12.75
N LYS A 982 -28.33 35.89 13.86
CA LYS A 982 -28.40 37.36 13.98
C LYS A 982 -27.44 38.08 13.04
N HIS A 983 -26.23 37.54 12.90
CA HIS A 983 -25.16 38.12 12.07
C HIS A 983 -25.10 37.49 10.66
N TYR A 984 -26.07 36.63 10.32
CA TYR A 984 -26.16 36.02 9.00
C TYR A 984 -26.41 37.05 7.91
N ARG A 985 -25.70 36.87 6.79
CA ARG A 985 -25.79 37.73 5.62
C ARG A 985 -26.63 37.07 4.52
N PRO A 986 -27.92 37.43 4.37
CA PRO A 986 -28.78 36.77 3.40
C PRO A 986 -28.44 37.15 1.96
N GLU A 987 -28.44 36.14 1.09
CA GLU A 987 -28.22 36.29 -0.35
C GLU A 987 -29.52 36.69 -1.07
N VAL A 988 -29.43 37.32 -2.24
CA VAL A 988 -30.61 37.74 -3.00
C VAL A 988 -31.44 36.50 -3.41
N GLY A 989 -32.69 36.44 -2.94
CA GLY A 989 -33.59 35.29 -3.16
C GLY A 989 -33.76 34.40 -1.92
N GLU A 990 -32.95 34.57 -0.88
CA GLU A 990 -33.08 33.81 0.38
C GLU A 990 -34.06 34.45 1.36
N LYS A 991 -34.74 33.62 2.14
CA LYS A 991 -35.56 34.06 3.28
C LYS A 991 -34.77 33.82 4.56
N GLY A 992 -34.68 34.83 5.41
CA GLY A 992 -34.10 34.67 6.75
C GLY A 992 -34.97 33.78 7.64
N LEU A 993 -34.42 33.39 8.80
CA LEU A 993 -35.10 32.51 9.74
C LEU A 993 -36.48 33.09 10.15
N PRO A 994 -37.57 32.29 10.11
CA PRO A 994 -38.90 32.74 10.55
C PRO A 994 -38.93 33.23 12.01
N LYS A 995 -39.76 34.23 12.31
CA LYS A 995 -39.91 34.79 13.67
C LYS A 995 -40.40 33.75 14.69
N SER A 996 -41.19 32.77 14.25
CA SER A 996 -41.66 31.62 15.03
C SER A 996 -40.49 30.74 15.49
N ALA A 997 -39.61 30.36 14.56
CA ALA A 997 -38.39 29.59 14.82
C ALA A 997 -37.41 30.32 15.75
N MET A 998 -37.20 31.62 15.54
CA MET A 998 -36.36 32.44 16.42
C MET A 998 -36.89 32.48 17.87
N LYS A 999 -38.22 32.58 18.04
CA LYS A 999 -38.86 32.55 19.36
C LYS A 999 -38.68 31.20 20.05
N TYR A 1000 -38.72 30.10 19.29
CA TYR A 1000 -38.47 28.75 19.80
C TYR A 1000 -37.02 28.58 20.29
N LEU A 1001 -36.03 29.04 19.52
CA LEU A 1001 -34.61 29.01 19.94
C LEU A 1001 -34.36 29.80 21.24
N LEU A 1002 -34.94 30.99 21.35
CA LEU A 1002 -34.86 31.82 22.56
C LEU A 1002 -35.54 31.17 23.77
N TYR A 1003 -36.65 30.45 23.55
CA TYR A 1003 -37.32 29.69 24.61
C TYR A 1003 -36.43 28.55 25.12
N GLN A 1004 -35.86 27.75 24.20
CA GLN A 1004 -34.95 26.66 24.56
C GLN A 1004 -33.69 27.15 25.28
N GLN A 1005 -33.12 28.28 24.85
CA GLN A 1005 -31.98 28.89 25.52
C GLN A 1005 -32.29 29.22 27.00
N ARG A 1006 -33.45 29.82 27.28
CA ARG A 1006 -33.87 30.16 28.65
C ARG A 1006 -34.11 28.92 29.51
N GLU A 1007 -34.75 27.89 28.97
CA GLU A 1007 -34.96 26.61 29.65
C GLU A 1007 -33.63 25.94 30.04
N VAL A 1008 -32.65 25.90 29.13
CA VAL A 1008 -31.32 25.33 29.39
C VAL A 1008 -30.57 26.13 30.46
N GLN A 1009 -30.64 27.46 30.42
CA GLN A 1009 -30.03 28.33 31.44
C GLN A 1009 -30.68 28.12 32.82
N ALA A 1010 -32.02 28.10 32.90
CA ALA A 1010 -32.76 27.84 34.13
C ALA A 1010 -32.45 26.45 34.71
N ARG A 1011 -32.28 25.42 33.87
CA ARG A 1011 -31.86 24.07 34.29
C ARG A 1011 -30.43 24.06 34.86
N LYS A 1012 -29.49 24.77 34.24
CA LYS A 1012 -28.11 24.91 34.75
C LYS A 1012 -28.09 25.63 36.11
N GLU A 1013 -28.89 26.68 36.28
CA GLU A 1013 -29.04 27.39 37.55
C GLU A 1013 -29.64 26.49 38.64
N ARG A 1014 -30.69 25.73 38.32
CA ARG A 1014 -31.31 24.76 39.24
C ARG A 1014 -30.31 23.69 39.70
N ASN A 1015 -29.47 23.18 38.80
CA ASN A 1015 -28.42 22.22 39.11
C ASN A 1015 -27.28 22.84 39.94
N ARG A 1016 -26.88 24.10 39.67
CA ARG A 1016 -25.92 24.84 40.50
C ARG A 1016 -26.47 25.10 41.91
N SER A 1017 -27.76 25.42 42.05
CA SER A 1017 -28.41 25.56 43.35
C SER A 1017 -28.55 24.22 44.10
N GLY A 1018 -28.70 23.11 43.39
CA GLY A 1018 -28.74 21.76 43.98
C GLY A 1018 -27.39 21.27 44.51
N LYS A 1019 -26.29 21.60 43.85
CA LYS A 1019 -24.92 21.30 44.33
C LYS A 1019 -24.50 22.13 45.55
N ARG A 1020 -25.04 23.35 45.71
CA ARG A 1020 -24.81 24.18 46.92
C ARG A 1020 -25.50 23.64 48.18
N ASN A 1021 -26.54 22.82 48.04
CA ASN A 1021 -27.28 22.23 49.16
C ASN A 1021 -26.86 20.80 49.52
N SER A 1022 -25.80 20.25 48.91
CA SER A 1022 -25.37 18.85 49.11
C SER A 1022 -23.89 18.64 49.50
N SER A 1023 -23.21 19.67 50.02
CA SER A 1023 -21.96 19.45 50.78
C SER A 1023 -22.28 19.21 52.26
N ALA A 1024 -21.81 18.06 52.75
CA ALA A 1024 -22.07 17.34 54.00
C ALA A 1024 -21.86 18.12 55.34
N PRO A 1025 -22.25 17.54 56.50
CA PRO A 1025 -22.50 18.25 57.75
C PRO A 1025 -21.23 18.59 58.53
N THR A 1026 -21.21 19.76 59.16
CA THR A 1026 -20.21 20.14 60.16
C THR A 1026 -20.47 19.43 61.49
N THR A 1027 -19.45 18.71 61.96
CA THR A 1027 -19.38 18.14 63.32
C THR A 1027 -19.36 19.24 64.39
N PRO A 1028 -19.94 19.01 65.59
CA PRO A 1028 -20.22 20.06 66.55
C PRO A 1028 -19.00 20.38 67.43
N VAL A 1029 -18.70 21.66 67.63
CA VAL A 1029 -17.76 22.13 68.66
C VAL A 1029 -18.51 22.37 69.96
N LYS A 1030 -18.07 21.72 71.04
CA LYS A 1030 -18.44 22.05 72.42
C LYS A 1030 -17.47 23.11 72.97
N HIS A 1031 -18.05 24.18 73.51
CA HIS A 1031 -17.39 25.27 74.24
C HIS A 1031 -16.66 24.79 75.50
N ASN A 1032 -15.47 25.34 75.78
CA ASN A 1032 -15.17 26.03 77.06
C ASN A 1032 -13.78 26.68 77.09
N GLY A 1033 -13.71 27.91 77.61
CA GLY A 1033 -12.61 28.32 78.50
C GLY A 1033 -11.63 29.42 78.04
N ASN A 1034 -12.06 30.67 78.16
CA ASN A 1034 -11.35 31.86 78.68
C ASN A 1034 -9.96 32.29 78.15
N GLY A 1035 -9.93 33.52 77.62
CA GLY A 1035 -8.72 34.36 77.59
C GLY A 1035 -8.80 35.55 76.63
N ALA A 1036 -9.49 36.63 77.00
CA ALA A 1036 -9.35 37.96 76.39
C ALA A 1036 -8.17 38.73 77.04
N PRO A 1037 -7.73 39.92 76.57
CA PRO A 1037 -7.97 40.62 75.30
C PRO A 1037 -6.68 41.15 74.63
N GLY A 1038 -6.77 41.52 73.35
CA GLY A 1038 -5.80 42.37 72.65
C GLY A 1038 -6.45 43.03 71.42
N THR A 1039 -6.88 44.28 71.58
CA THR A 1039 -7.39 45.22 70.55
C THR A 1039 -6.22 45.88 69.77
N PRO A 1040 -6.45 46.72 68.74
CA PRO A 1040 -7.31 46.64 67.55
C PRO A 1040 -6.54 47.12 66.28
N ASP A 1041 -7.29 47.48 65.22
CA ASP A 1041 -6.92 48.30 64.05
C ASP A 1041 -6.28 47.58 62.83
N SER A 1042 -6.60 47.91 61.58
CA SER A 1042 -7.61 48.81 60.99
C SER A 1042 -7.61 48.62 59.45
N ASN A 1043 -8.69 49.08 58.83
CA ASN A 1043 -8.89 49.37 57.40
C ASN A 1043 -9.17 48.25 56.39
N GLY A 1044 -10.48 48.09 56.14
CA GLY A 1044 -11.06 47.59 54.90
C GLY A 1044 -12.58 47.51 55.02
N LYS A 1045 -13.28 48.64 54.82
CA LYS A 1045 -14.75 48.73 54.93
C LYS A 1045 -15.46 47.71 54.02
N PRO A 1046 -16.55 47.06 54.48
CA PRO A 1046 -17.45 46.28 53.64
C PRO A 1046 -18.42 47.22 52.94
N ILE A 1047 -18.56 47.08 51.61
CA ILE A 1047 -19.63 47.72 50.85
C ILE A 1047 -20.73 46.70 50.61
N VAL A 1048 -21.92 47.08 51.05
CA VAL A 1048 -23.22 46.41 50.94
C VAL A 1048 -23.58 46.18 49.47
N PRO A 1049 -24.21 45.05 49.07
CA PRO A 1049 -24.61 44.82 47.68
C PRO A 1049 -25.72 45.79 47.31
N ASN A 1050 -25.42 46.75 46.44
CA ASN A 1050 -26.41 47.65 45.87
C ASN A 1050 -27.16 46.95 44.75
N THR A 1051 -28.47 46.99 44.86
CA THR A 1051 -29.46 46.66 43.83
C THR A 1051 -29.16 47.40 42.52
N LEU A 1052 -28.97 46.66 41.43
CA LEU A 1052 -29.04 47.23 40.09
C LEU A 1052 -30.42 46.98 39.48
N LYS A 1053 -31.12 48.11 39.27
CA LYS A 1053 -32.36 48.25 38.51
C LYS A 1053 -32.19 47.75 37.06
N PRO A 1054 -33.28 47.33 36.40
CA PRO A 1054 -33.25 47.07 34.96
C PRO A 1054 -33.05 48.37 34.19
N LEU A 1055 -32.12 48.37 33.23
CA LEU A 1055 -31.91 49.47 32.29
C LEU A 1055 -33.05 49.55 31.25
N PRO A 1056 -33.34 50.73 30.67
CA PRO A 1056 -34.44 50.94 29.72
C PRO A 1056 -34.12 50.35 28.33
N PRO A 1057 -35.12 50.16 27.45
CA PRO A 1057 -34.97 49.48 26.17
C PRO A 1057 -34.50 50.39 25.01
N ASP A 1058 -33.72 51.44 25.28
CA ASP A 1058 -33.22 52.37 24.25
C ASP A 1058 -31.78 52.81 24.58
N GLU A 1059 -30.83 51.92 24.33
CA GLU A 1059 -29.43 52.24 24.04
C GLU A 1059 -28.93 51.08 23.16
N LEU A 1060 -28.85 51.33 21.85
CA LEU A 1060 -28.17 50.46 20.90
C LEU A 1060 -26.73 50.29 21.41
N PRO A 1061 -26.25 49.08 21.71
CA PRO A 1061 -24.83 48.89 21.89
C PRO A 1061 -24.17 49.19 20.55
N ASP A 1062 -23.10 49.99 20.60
CA ASP A 1062 -22.26 50.33 19.47
C ASP A 1062 -21.84 49.07 18.68
N GLU A 1063 -21.58 49.28 17.39
CA GLU A 1063 -21.14 48.31 16.38
C GLU A 1063 -19.79 47.66 16.71
N ASP A 1064 -19.67 46.94 17.83
CA ASP A 1064 -18.58 45.99 18.01
C ASP A 1064 -18.97 44.71 17.27
N ASP A 1065 -18.45 44.57 16.04
CA ASP A 1065 -18.64 43.46 15.09
C ASP A 1065 -18.08 42.10 15.63
N ASP A 1066 -17.52 42.05 16.85
CA ASP A 1066 -16.85 40.88 17.43
C ASP A 1066 -17.79 40.01 18.30
N ALA A 1067 -17.69 38.69 18.13
CA ALA A 1067 -18.50 37.73 18.90
C ALA A 1067 -18.12 37.74 20.40
N PRO A 1068 -19.10 37.76 21.32
CA PRO A 1068 -18.83 37.68 22.76
C PRO A 1068 -17.98 36.46 23.16
N GLU A 1069 -16.96 36.65 24.01
CA GLU A 1069 -15.98 35.61 24.42
C GLU A 1069 -16.62 34.29 24.92
N HIS A 1070 -17.80 34.36 25.55
CA HIS A 1070 -18.52 33.17 26.06
C HIS A 1070 -19.17 32.29 24.98
N LEU A 1071 -19.14 32.72 23.71
CA LEU A 1071 -19.63 31.97 22.55
C LEU A 1071 -18.52 31.25 21.79
N LEU A 1072 -17.27 31.66 22.01
CA LEU A 1072 -16.09 31.11 21.34
C LEU A 1072 -15.64 29.81 22.01
N LEU A 1073 -14.99 28.96 21.22
CA LEU A 1073 -14.25 27.80 21.74
C LEU A 1073 -12.90 28.27 22.27
N ASP A 1074 -12.33 27.56 23.24
CA ASP A 1074 -11.01 27.89 23.79
C ASP A 1074 -9.91 27.20 22.97
N PRO A 1075 -9.19 27.92 22.08
CA PRO A 1075 -8.12 27.32 21.29
C PRO A 1075 -6.89 26.98 22.14
N ALA A 1076 -6.73 27.58 23.32
CA ALA A 1076 -5.60 27.33 24.22
C ALA A 1076 -5.80 26.11 25.14
N LEU A 1077 -6.94 25.43 25.03
CA LEU A 1077 -7.21 24.21 25.78
C LEU A 1077 -6.29 23.07 25.31
N MET A 1078 -5.39 22.65 26.18
CA MET A 1078 -4.59 21.44 25.98
C MET A 1078 -5.38 20.19 26.41
N LEU A 1079 -5.46 19.22 25.52
CA LEU A 1079 -6.02 17.90 25.81
C LEU A 1079 -5.13 17.16 26.84
N PRO A 1080 -5.69 16.20 27.59
CA PRO A 1080 -4.93 15.42 28.56
C PRO A 1080 -3.76 14.68 27.89
N PHE A 1081 -2.54 14.96 28.35
CA PHE A 1081 -1.33 14.28 27.87
C PHE A 1081 -1.06 13.03 28.73
N SER A 1082 -0.79 11.90 28.06
CA SER A 1082 -0.44 10.64 28.69
C SER A 1082 0.82 10.04 28.06
N LEU A 1083 1.78 9.70 28.92
CA LEU A 1083 3.01 9.04 28.51
C LEU A 1083 2.83 7.51 28.47
N PRO A 1084 3.43 6.82 27.49
CA PRO A 1084 3.57 5.37 27.48
C PRO A 1084 4.39 4.92 28.70
N THR A 1085 3.73 4.52 29.78
CA THR A 1085 4.41 4.22 31.05
C THR A 1085 4.19 2.80 31.56
N SER A 1086 3.36 2.00 30.89
CA SER A 1086 3.20 0.57 31.17
C SER A 1086 4.39 -0.22 30.61
N THR A 1087 4.92 -1.14 31.41
CA THR A 1087 5.99 -2.08 31.03
C THR A 1087 5.67 -2.91 29.79
N ASP A 1088 4.39 -3.11 29.48
CA ASP A 1088 3.97 -3.92 28.34
C ASP A 1088 4.03 -3.13 27.02
N MET A 1089 3.87 -1.80 27.09
CA MET A 1089 4.09 -0.88 25.96
C MET A 1089 5.57 -0.68 25.62
N LEU A 1090 6.45 -1.05 26.54
CA LEU A 1090 7.90 -0.99 26.38
C LEU A 1090 8.45 -2.21 25.62
N VAL A 1091 7.70 -3.32 25.57
CA VAL A 1091 8.03 -4.51 24.76
C VAL A 1091 7.80 -4.25 23.26
N SER A 1092 6.91 -3.31 22.93
CA SER A 1092 6.56 -2.95 21.54
C SER A 1092 7.35 -1.76 20.97
N TYR A 1093 8.28 -1.15 21.71
CA TYR A 1093 9.08 -0.04 21.17
C TYR A 1093 9.98 -0.58 20.04
N GLY A 1094 9.65 -0.19 18.80
CA GLY A 1094 10.24 -0.75 17.59
C GLY A 1094 9.61 -2.05 17.10
N ALA A 1095 9.28 -3.01 17.98
CA ALA A 1095 8.97 -4.40 17.61
C ALA A 1095 7.71 -4.67 16.75
N GLY A 1096 6.90 -3.64 16.45
CA GLY A 1096 5.70 -3.74 15.61
C GLY A 1096 4.67 -4.74 16.14
N PHE A 1097 3.66 -5.01 15.30
CA PHE A 1097 2.50 -5.85 15.62
C PHE A 1097 2.94 -7.17 16.30
N GLY A 1098 2.51 -7.45 17.54
CA GLY A 1098 2.70 -8.75 18.21
C GLY A 1098 4.14 -9.16 18.56
N GLY A 1099 5.13 -8.25 18.51
CA GLY A 1099 6.53 -8.58 18.80
C GLY A 1099 7.19 -9.47 17.75
N VAL A 1100 6.62 -9.59 16.55
CA VAL A 1100 7.18 -10.39 15.45
C VAL A 1100 8.27 -9.65 14.64
N ASN A 1101 8.32 -8.31 14.70
CA ASN A 1101 9.38 -7.53 14.04
C ASN A 1101 10.63 -7.41 14.94
N ARG A 1102 11.27 -8.55 15.19
CA ARG A 1102 12.55 -8.66 15.94
C ARG A 1102 13.64 -7.74 15.38
N GLU A 1103 13.63 -7.48 14.07
CA GLU A 1103 14.56 -6.57 13.39
C GLU A 1103 14.44 -5.11 13.85
N ARG A 1104 13.23 -4.65 14.18
CA ARG A 1104 13.03 -3.29 14.70
C ARG A 1104 13.29 -3.21 16.21
N GLU A 1105 13.06 -4.28 16.97
CA GLU A 1105 13.46 -4.36 18.38
C GLU A 1105 14.99 -4.29 18.52
N ARG A 1106 15.73 -4.96 17.62
CA ARG A 1106 17.20 -4.89 17.54
C ARG A 1106 17.74 -3.47 17.40
N LYS A 1107 17.01 -2.56 16.72
CA LYS A 1107 17.41 -1.15 16.53
C LYS A 1107 17.49 -0.33 17.82
N TYR A 1108 16.77 -0.75 18.87
CA TYR A 1108 16.70 -0.02 20.14
C TYR A 1108 17.44 -0.74 21.28
N ILE A 1109 18.30 -1.70 20.96
CA ILE A 1109 19.23 -2.25 21.94
C ILE A 1109 20.30 -1.20 22.25
N PRO A 1110 20.57 -0.90 23.55
CA PRO A 1110 21.58 0.09 23.93
C PRO A 1110 22.98 -0.32 23.43
N THR A 1111 23.43 0.30 22.34
CA THR A 1111 24.73 0.06 21.72
C THR A 1111 25.37 1.39 21.33
N VAL A 1112 26.71 1.40 21.23
CA VAL A 1112 27.47 2.58 20.81
C VAL A 1112 28.18 2.26 19.49
N PRO A 1113 27.86 2.94 18.38
CA PRO A 1113 28.52 2.70 17.10
C PRO A 1113 30.04 2.94 17.17
N PRO A 1114 30.86 2.12 16.51
CA PRO A 1114 32.33 2.25 16.53
C PRO A 1114 32.81 3.59 15.95
N GLU A 1115 32.11 4.12 14.94
CA GLU A 1115 32.37 5.46 14.38
C GLU A 1115 32.29 6.58 15.42
N PHE A 1116 31.39 6.42 16.40
CA PHE A 1116 31.20 7.41 17.45
C PHE A 1116 32.28 7.32 18.52
N LEU A 1117 32.75 6.11 18.84
CA LEU A 1117 33.90 5.91 19.75
C LEU A 1117 35.15 6.64 19.23
N ALA A 1118 35.38 6.62 17.91
CA ALA A 1118 36.48 7.36 17.30
C ALA A 1118 36.39 8.89 17.52
N LYS A 1119 35.18 9.47 17.63
CA LYS A 1119 34.99 10.90 17.93
C LYS A 1119 35.31 11.24 19.39
N LEU A 1120 35.19 10.26 20.29
CA LEU A 1120 35.52 10.41 21.72
C LEU A 1120 37.04 10.30 21.97
N ASP A 1121 37.76 9.53 21.15
CA ASP A 1121 39.21 9.28 21.31
C ASP A 1121 40.14 10.43 20.89
N MET A 1122 39.61 11.56 20.44
CA MET A 1122 40.39 12.72 19.98
C MET A 1122 41.00 13.57 21.12
N SER A 1123 41.70 12.92 22.07
CA SER A 1123 42.59 13.57 23.03
C SER A 1123 43.90 12.81 23.24
N GLY A 1124 44.85 13.03 22.33
CA GLY A 1124 46.24 13.31 22.70
C GLY A 1124 47.18 12.15 22.99
N GLY A 1125 47.73 11.54 21.94
CA GLY A 1125 49.01 10.82 22.01
C GLY A 1125 49.13 9.73 20.96
N ARG A 1126 50.23 9.73 20.19
CA ARG A 1126 50.60 8.62 19.31
C ARG A 1126 50.52 7.29 20.07
N ALA A 1127 49.49 6.51 19.82
CA ALA A 1127 49.45 5.08 20.06
C ALA A 1127 48.80 4.46 18.84
N GLN A 1128 49.46 3.44 18.29
CA GLN A 1128 48.90 2.56 17.27
C GLN A 1128 47.54 2.06 17.73
N SER A 1129 46.62 1.90 16.78
CA SER A 1129 45.40 1.10 16.94
C SER A 1129 45.72 -0.14 17.77
N THR A 1130 45.11 -0.23 18.95
CA THR A 1130 45.18 -1.43 19.81
C THR A 1130 43.96 -2.32 19.59
N TYR A 1131 43.21 -2.06 18.52
CA TYR A 1131 42.07 -2.87 18.04
C TYR A 1131 42.47 -3.63 16.76
N GLU A 1132 43.65 -4.25 16.76
CA GLU A 1132 43.85 -5.47 16.00
C GLU A 1132 43.58 -6.62 16.96
N GLU A 1133 42.71 -7.52 16.52
CA GLU A 1133 42.32 -8.79 17.13
C GLU A 1133 43.48 -9.40 17.94
N ARG A 1134 43.34 -9.41 19.27
CA ARG A 1134 44.06 -10.36 20.10
C ARG A 1134 43.17 -11.58 20.26
N ASP A 1135 43.57 -12.63 19.56
CA ASP A 1135 43.17 -14.02 19.77
C ASP A 1135 42.91 -14.30 21.25
N TRP A 1136 41.65 -14.61 21.59
CA TRP A 1136 41.26 -15.11 22.91
C TRP A 1136 41.44 -16.63 23.03
N GLU A 1137 42.41 -17.21 22.31
CA GLU A 1137 42.88 -18.57 22.55
C GLU A 1137 44.12 -18.55 23.43
N ASN A 1138 43.90 -18.44 24.75
CA ASN A 1138 44.68 -19.03 25.85
C ASN A 1138 44.59 -18.12 27.08
N GLU A 1139 43.86 -18.55 28.09
CA GLU A 1139 44.29 -18.38 29.49
C GLU A 1139 43.50 -19.35 30.39
N ASP A 1140 44.02 -20.58 30.50
CA ASP A 1140 43.99 -21.28 31.78
C ASP A 1140 44.99 -20.56 32.71
N ILE A 1141 44.49 -19.91 33.77
CA ILE A 1141 45.05 -19.80 35.13
C ILE A 1141 44.00 -19.21 36.08
#